data_AF-A0A8J3WGM5-F1
#
_entry.id   AF-A0A8J3WGM5-F1
#
_cell.length_a   1.000
_cell.length_b   1.000
_cell.length_c   1.000
_cell.angle_alpha   90.00
_cell.angle_beta   90.00
_cell.angle_gamma   90.00
#
_symmetry.space_group_name_H-M   'P 1'
#
loop_
_entity.id
_entity.type
_entity.pdbx_description
1 polymer ?
#
loop_
_entity_poly.entity_id
_entity_poly.type
_entity_poly.pdbx_seq_one_letter_code
_entity_poly.pdbx_strand_id
1 'polypeptide(L)'
;MINAPDCSVIVITYNDAARVPRAVRSVLDQSLRNVEVIVVDDASTDDTEQVVLALQREDPRVRYLRRADNSGGCGAPRNDGVAAARAPYAMFLDSDDRLARHACKSLLVEIERTGADFVTAQISRFYETTRKTKRYYPSLFTRRRTVEGIAEEPEMFLDSFATNKLYRTDLLRRIPFREDLHFEDHLFTAELYCVARRFAVVPWTVYLWHRARATDEFRTSISQRFTEMDNLRQRVRAARLSDEALRRRGRGELVPERQYRFLRQDLRVYLNPLPARDRAWAEEFAAEVGPYLAEIDPAMIDRLEPVARICCHLILDGRVEDLIVAARSLNGPKAAPRHAVRREGRTYWGTEPDPRMEITSLRMAELPFSAARLRHEAEVACEGARLTLSIRTYDPFGVLPAVPGWKAFLQIGPDRVPLKPREQPDGGLLSRVSVDLAGLRRGRLGSGGHRDPKIVIVRPGGRTTSDPLLVDPAAEPLTAAVPLHTVTIRADGPAAVLRMSWRREGLLRQVPRLLRARTRLVRRLSTPALKLRVYKGLIRVVPRRMDLALFESDVGAGYTGSPRYVYEELRRRGTPIRAVWSVARQRRNFPADATLVRRMSWRYIWTMARAGYWVDSHGLPLDYPKPPGTRYLQTWHGQGIKSIGFNSPDLRADFPGPRAQWRAAVARWDALVAPSAEFERIFVPSNEYAGPVLRFGSPRCDVLVHGDPAAVERVRDRLEIPPDRRVLLYAPTYRDQAKFSGQSVRADLDLMAEALAGEWVVVLRPHPVERYRVPERLRHFVRQAGSYPEINDLMLASDALLTDYSSVMCDYAVTGRPMLFLIDDWDEYRHLERGVYHDLPAIAPGPCLTTTQELVYALLDLEELSSSFADKYTAFREMWCADERGHAGAMVVDAFFGPAALPSAPPYGPTPPVRRPARPAVFGWLR
;
A
#
# COMPACT_ATOMS: atom_id res chain seq x y z
N MET A 1 30.75 -5.46 -44.98
CA MET A 1 29.34 -5.92 -44.92
C MET A 1 28.77 -5.46 -43.59
N ILE A 2 27.87 -4.48 -43.59
CA ILE A 2 27.18 -4.04 -42.36
C ILE A 2 26.15 -5.13 -42.06
N ASN A 3 26.34 -5.89 -40.97
CA ASN A 3 25.35 -6.88 -40.52
C ASN A 3 23.99 -6.20 -40.41
N ALA A 4 22.94 -6.84 -40.96
CA ALA A 4 21.58 -6.35 -40.81
C ALA A 4 21.24 -6.21 -39.31
N PRO A 5 20.49 -5.17 -38.91
CA PRO A 5 20.10 -4.99 -37.51
C PRO A 5 19.21 -6.15 -37.05
N ASP A 6 19.34 -6.56 -35.79
CA ASP A 6 18.52 -7.62 -35.20
C ASP A 6 17.12 -7.09 -34.83
N CYS A 7 17.02 -5.81 -34.49
CA CYS A 7 15.78 -5.15 -34.08
C CYS A 7 15.73 -3.68 -34.54
N SER A 8 14.63 -3.28 -35.20
CA SER A 8 14.33 -1.90 -35.56
C SER A 8 13.35 -1.30 -34.54
N VAL A 9 13.74 -0.24 -33.83
CA VAL A 9 12.85 0.51 -32.94
C VAL A 9 12.34 1.75 -33.67
N ILE A 10 11.05 1.79 -33.91
CA ILE A 10 10.34 2.87 -34.59
C ILE A 10 9.89 3.87 -33.53
N VAL A 11 10.48 5.06 -33.55
CA VAL A 11 10.17 6.18 -32.66
C VAL A 11 9.27 7.16 -33.40
N ILE A 12 8.01 7.29 -33.03
CA ILE A 12 7.10 8.27 -33.63
C ILE A 12 7.17 9.60 -32.87
N THR A 13 7.09 10.72 -33.59
CA THR A 13 7.18 12.05 -32.97
C THR A 13 6.37 13.09 -33.75
N TYR A 14 5.84 14.07 -33.01
CA TYR A 14 5.23 15.29 -33.54
C TYR A 14 5.36 16.40 -32.50
N ASN A 15 6.03 17.49 -32.84
CA ASN A 15 6.26 18.64 -31.98
C ASN A 15 6.81 18.27 -30.58
N ASP A 16 7.87 17.46 -30.53
CA ASP A 16 8.40 16.90 -29.29
C ASP A 16 9.92 16.98 -29.13
N ALA A 17 10.52 18.07 -29.60
CA ALA A 17 11.97 18.32 -29.58
C ALA A 17 12.59 18.11 -28.18
N ALA A 18 11.84 18.41 -27.12
CA ALA A 18 12.32 18.32 -25.74
C ALA A 18 12.46 16.88 -25.20
N ARG A 19 11.68 15.92 -25.70
CA ARG A 19 11.64 14.54 -25.15
C ARG A 19 12.17 13.50 -26.11
N VAL A 20 12.11 13.71 -27.42
CA VAL A 20 12.63 12.75 -28.41
C VAL A 20 14.09 12.31 -28.15
N PRO A 21 15.04 13.15 -27.65
CA PRO A 21 16.38 12.67 -27.33
C PRO A 21 16.40 11.62 -26.23
N ARG A 22 15.47 11.70 -25.26
CA ARG A 22 15.37 10.76 -24.16
C ARG A 22 14.87 9.39 -24.65
N ALA A 23 13.89 9.39 -25.55
CA ALA A 23 13.37 8.18 -26.17
C ALA A 23 14.47 7.50 -26.99
N VAL A 24 15.09 8.23 -27.93
CA VAL A 24 16.17 7.72 -28.80
C VAL A 24 17.34 7.17 -27.97
N ARG A 25 17.83 7.92 -26.98
CA ARG A 25 18.93 7.45 -26.11
C ARG A 25 18.57 6.19 -25.33
N SER A 26 17.31 6.00 -24.93
CA SER A 26 16.88 4.76 -24.27
C SER A 26 16.99 3.52 -25.18
N VAL A 27 16.94 3.72 -26.49
CA VAL A 27 17.20 2.68 -27.49
C VAL A 27 18.70 2.50 -27.72
N LEU A 28 19.46 3.58 -27.86
CA LEU A 28 20.91 3.52 -28.07
C LEU A 28 21.65 2.84 -26.89
N ASP A 29 21.11 3.00 -25.67
CA ASP A 29 21.61 2.41 -24.42
C ASP A 29 21.16 0.95 -24.20
N GLN A 30 20.47 0.32 -25.15
CA GLN A 30 20.04 -1.07 -25.03
C GLN A 30 21.23 -2.02 -24.86
N SER A 31 21.00 -3.08 -24.08
CA SER A 31 21.99 -4.17 -23.94
C SER A 31 22.15 -5.02 -25.22
N LEU A 32 21.19 -4.96 -26.14
CA LEU A 32 21.36 -5.45 -27.51
C LEU A 32 22.03 -4.34 -28.32
N ARG A 33 23.22 -4.60 -28.86
CA ARG A 33 24.01 -3.56 -29.56
C ARG A 33 23.55 -3.35 -31.00
N ASN A 34 23.17 -4.43 -31.69
CA ASN A 34 22.78 -4.42 -33.09
C ASN A 34 21.31 -4.00 -33.28
N VAL A 35 20.98 -2.78 -32.84
CA VAL A 35 19.66 -2.16 -32.98
C VAL A 35 19.70 -1.03 -34.01
N GLU A 36 18.59 -0.83 -34.71
CA GLU A 36 18.33 0.31 -35.57
C GLU A 36 17.27 1.21 -34.91
N VAL A 37 17.43 2.54 -34.99
CA VAL A 37 16.44 3.51 -34.49
C VAL A 37 15.89 4.28 -35.68
N ILE A 38 14.59 4.20 -35.93
CA ILE A 38 13.91 4.92 -37.00
C ILE A 38 13.02 5.97 -36.37
N VAL A 39 13.42 7.23 -36.42
CA VAL A 39 12.61 8.34 -35.92
C VAL A 39 11.72 8.83 -37.06
N VAL A 40 10.41 8.66 -36.92
CA VAL A 40 9.41 9.09 -37.89
C VAL A 40 8.69 10.33 -37.36
N ASP A 41 8.92 11.45 -38.03
CA ASP A 41 8.34 12.75 -37.71
C ASP A 41 7.14 13.06 -38.59
N ASP A 42 5.99 13.28 -37.94
CA ASP A 42 4.71 13.59 -38.57
C ASP A 42 4.57 15.08 -38.91
N ALA A 43 5.54 15.61 -39.67
CA ALA A 43 5.62 17.00 -40.10
C ALA A 43 5.64 18.01 -38.93
N SER A 44 6.55 17.81 -37.96
CA SER A 44 6.78 18.77 -36.87
C SER A 44 7.10 20.18 -37.37
N THR A 45 6.69 21.16 -36.57
CA THR A 45 6.86 22.60 -36.77
C THR A 45 7.74 23.26 -35.71
N ASP A 46 8.20 22.50 -34.72
CA ASP A 46 9.18 22.93 -33.70
C ASP A 46 10.61 22.47 -34.04
N ASP A 47 11.53 22.54 -33.07
CA ASP A 47 12.94 22.19 -33.26
C ASP A 47 13.21 20.67 -33.39
N THR A 48 12.18 19.84 -33.59
CA THR A 48 12.30 18.37 -33.62
C THR A 48 13.25 17.90 -34.71
N GLU A 49 13.15 18.47 -35.91
CA GLU A 49 14.01 18.12 -37.05
C GLU A 49 15.49 18.34 -36.72
N GLN A 50 15.84 19.52 -36.20
CA GLN A 50 17.22 19.86 -35.86
C GLN A 50 17.78 18.92 -34.78
N VAL A 51 16.96 18.60 -33.77
CA VAL A 51 17.32 17.71 -32.66
C VAL A 51 17.57 16.28 -33.15
N VAL A 52 16.70 15.75 -34.01
CA VAL A 52 16.84 14.37 -34.51
C VAL A 52 18.01 14.25 -35.49
N LEU A 53 18.22 15.25 -36.36
CA LEU A 53 19.39 15.30 -37.23
C LEU A 53 20.70 15.37 -36.44
N ALA A 54 20.73 16.03 -35.28
CA ALA A 54 21.89 16.00 -34.38
C ALA A 54 22.15 14.59 -33.84
N LEU A 55 21.12 13.89 -33.37
CA LEU A 55 21.23 12.50 -32.89
C LEU A 55 21.71 11.53 -33.98
N GLN A 56 21.27 11.73 -35.23
CA GLN A 56 21.72 10.95 -36.38
C GLN A 56 23.19 11.19 -36.74
N ARG A 57 23.71 12.40 -36.52
CA ARG A 57 25.15 12.68 -36.67
C ARG A 57 25.97 12.06 -35.53
N GLU A 58 25.41 11.99 -34.33
CA GLU A 58 26.06 11.39 -33.15
C GLU A 58 26.14 9.87 -33.22
N ASP A 59 25.11 9.19 -33.75
CA ASP A 59 25.06 7.73 -33.82
C ASP A 59 24.46 7.24 -35.15
N PRO A 60 25.22 6.48 -35.97
CA PRO A 60 24.78 6.03 -37.29
C PRO A 60 23.64 5.01 -37.25
N ARG A 61 23.26 4.51 -36.07
CA ARG A 61 22.08 3.65 -35.90
C ARG A 61 20.77 4.42 -36.00
N VAL A 62 20.79 5.75 -35.86
CA VAL A 62 19.61 6.61 -35.94
C VAL A 62 19.34 7.02 -37.39
N ARG A 63 18.10 6.84 -37.84
CA ARG A 63 17.59 7.24 -39.16
C ARG A 63 16.37 8.12 -38.99
N TYR A 64 16.39 9.28 -39.61
CA TYR A 64 15.28 10.21 -39.61
C TYR A 64 14.42 10.07 -40.88
N LEU A 65 13.09 10.00 -40.69
CA LEU A 65 12.09 10.02 -41.74
C LEU A 65 11.08 11.10 -41.39
N ARG A 66 10.79 12.01 -42.32
CA ARG A 66 9.86 13.12 -42.10
C ARG A 66 8.76 13.08 -43.16
N ARG A 67 7.51 13.17 -42.71
CA ARG A 67 6.34 13.31 -43.59
C ARG A 67 6.22 14.74 -44.12
N ALA A 68 5.60 14.88 -45.29
CA ALA A 68 5.33 16.19 -45.89
C ALA A 68 4.22 16.94 -45.14
N ASP A 69 3.16 16.22 -44.78
CA ASP A 69 1.98 16.75 -44.12
C ASP A 69 1.70 15.98 -42.82
N ASN A 70 1.16 16.70 -41.82
CA ASN A 70 0.76 16.10 -40.56
C ASN A 70 -0.45 15.19 -40.76
N SER A 71 -0.35 13.94 -40.34
CA SER A 71 -1.41 12.94 -40.47
C SER A 71 -2.55 13.09 -39.46
N GLY A 72 -2.32 13.81 -38.36
CA GLY A 72 -3.27 13.98 -37.26
C GLY A 72 -3.35 12.80 -36.30
N GLY A 73 -2.55 11.74 -36.48
CA GLY A 73 -2.61 10.53 -35.66
C GLY A 73 -1.29 9.75 -35.61
N CYS A 74 -1.29 8.64 -34.86
CA CYS A 74 -0.09 7.82 -34.67
C CYS A 74 0.05 6.70 -35.72
N GLY A 75 -1.02 6.36 -36.45
CA GLY A 75 -1.05 5.24 -37.38
C GLY A 75 -0.10 5.40 -38.59
N ALA A 76 -0.23 6.51 -39.31
CA ALA A 76 0.59 6.80 -40.50
C ALA A 76 2.10 6.79 -40.19
N PRO A 77 2.59 7.51 -39.16
CA PRO A 77 4.02 7.46 -38.80
C PRO A 77 4.51 6.05 -38.41
N ARG A 78 3.67 5.22 -37.78
CA ARG A 78 4.02 3.82 -37.50
C ARG A 78 4.15 3.00 -38.78
N ASN A 79 3.22 3.17 -39.73
CA ASN A 79 3.26 2.48 -41.02
C ASN A 79 4.52 2.83 -41.82
N ASP A 80 4.88 4.12 -41.90
CA ASP A 80 6.10 4.58 -42.56
C ASP A 80 7.36 3.97 -41.94
N GLY A 81 7.40 3.91 -40.61
CA GLY A 81 8.49 3.27 -39.87
C GLY A 81 8.62 1.78 -40.16
N VAL A 82 7.49 1.05 -40.26
CA VAL A 82 7.46 -0.38 -40.61
C VAL A 82 7.93 -0.61 -42.05
N ALA A 83 7.55 0.27 -42.98
CA ALA A 83 8.01 0.21 -44.36
C ALA A 83 9.54 0.40 -44.46
N ALA A 84 10.10 1.29 -43.63
CA ALA A 84 11.53 1.60 -43.62
C ALA A 84 12.40 0.64 -42.77
N ALA A 85 11.79 -0.20 -41.94
CA ALA A 85 12.47 -1.14 -41.06
C ALA A 85 13.26 -2.20 -41.83
N ARG A 86 14.54 -2.35 -41.49
CA ARG A 86 15.45 -3.32 -42.12
C ARG A 86 15.62 -4.61 -41.31
N ALA A 87 15.34 -4.58 -40.02
CA ALA A 87 15.47 -5.75 -39.16
C ALA A 87 14.31 -6.76 -39.36
N PRO A 88 14.54 -8.05 -39.08
CA PRO A 88 13.49 -9.06 -39.06
C PRO A 88 12.46 -8.83 -37.93
N TYR A 89 12.84 -8.08 -36.89
CA TYR A 89 11.97 -7.75 -35.77
C TYR A 89 11.88 -6.25 -35.55
N ALA A 90 10.72 -5.77 -35.09
CA ALA A 90 10.49 -4.35 -34.83
C ALA A 90 9.73 -4.10 -33.52
N MET A 91 9.96 -2.92 -32.93
CA MET A 91 9.24 -2.38 -31.77
C MET A 91 8.81 -0.94 -32.02
N PHE A 92 7.78 -0.48 -31.30
CA PHE A 92 7.35 0.92 -31.32
C PHE A 92 7.72 1.64 -30.01
N LEU A 93 8.05 2.92 -30.10
CA LEU A 93 8.32 3.79 -28.96
C LEU A 93 7.74 5.18 -29.23
N ASP A 94 6.91 5.69 -28.33
CA ASP A 94 6.43 7.08 -28.41
C ASP A 94 7.53 8.04 -27.92
N SER A 95 7.64 9.25 -28.51
CA SER A 95 8.74 10.18 -28.24
C SER A 95 8.81 10.70 -26.80
N ASP A 96 7.71 10.63 -26.06
CA ASP A 96 7.62 11.03 -24.66
C ASP A 96 7.92 9.89 -23.67
N ASP A 97 8.13 8.66 -24.16
CA ASP A 97 8.34 7.46 -23.34
C ASP A 97 9.78 6.91 -23.41
N ARG A 98 10.03 5.77 -22.75
CA ARG A 98 11.35 5.12 -22.72
C ARG A 98 11.25 3.59 -22.70
N LEU A 99 12.25 2.94 -23.29
CA LEU A 99 12.49 1.51 -23.08
C LEU A 99 13.33 1.24 -21.83
N ALA A 100 13.06 0.12 -21.18
CA ALA A 100 13.94 -0.43 -20.15
C ALA A 100 15.24 -0.97 -20.78
N ARG A 101 16.37 -0.93 -20.05
CA ARG A 101 17.72 -1.24 -20.57
C ARG A 101 17.86 -2.58 -21.32
N HIS A 102 17.06 -3.57 -20.94
CA HIS A 102 17.13 -4.93 -21.50
C HIS A 102 15.93 -5.29 -22.39
N ALA A 103 15.09 -4.32 -22.75
CA ALA A 103 13.86 -4.54 -23.51
C ALA A 103 14.13 -5.31 -24.82
N CYS A 104 14.90 -4.75 -25.75
CA CYS A 104 15.11 -5.38 -27.06
C CYS A 104 15.75 -6.76 -26.95
N LYS A 105 16.81 -6.90 -26.12
CA LYS A 105 17.51 -8.18 -25.94
C LYS A 105 16.59 -9.27 -25.36
N SER A 106 15.86 -8.93 -24.30
CA SER A 106 15.03 -9.92 -23.59
C SER A 106 13.85 -10.41 -24.43
N LEU A 107 13.24 -9.53 -25.23
CA LEU A 107 12.16 -9.90 -26.13
C LEU A 107 12.67 -10.68 -27.35
N LEU A 108 13.84 -10.32 -27.89
CA LEU A 108 14.45 -11.03 -29.00
C LEU A 108 14.77 -12.48 -28.63
N VAL A 109 15.42 -12.69 -27.48
CA VAL A 109 15.70 -14.05 -26.98
C VAL A 109 14.40 -14.84 -26.81
N GLU A 110 13.33 -14.20 -26.38
CA GLU A 110 12.06 -14.90 -26.19
C GLU A 110 11.36 -15.26 -27.51
N ILE A 111 11.36 -14.35 -28.49
CA ILE A 111 10.69 -14.60 -29.78
C ILE A 111 11.40 -15.73 -30.54
N GLU A 112 12.74 -15.73 -30.52
CA GLU A 112 13.56 -16.77 -31.15
C GLU A 112 13.41 -18.13 -30.46
N ARG A 113 13.41 -18.14 -29.12
CA ARG A 113 13.26 -19.37 -28.32
C ARG A 113 11.90 -20.03 -28.53
N THR A 114 10.85 -19.24 -28.67
CA THR A 114 9.46 -19.75 -28.70
C THR A 114 8.92 -19.95 -30.11
N GLY A 115 9.55 -19.33 -31.11
CA GLY A 115 9.03 -19.24 -32.47
C GLY A 115 7.73 -18.43 -32.55
N ALA A 116 7.48 -17.55 -31.59
CA ALA A 116 6.26 -16.73 -31.53
C ALA A 116 6.20 -15.70 -32.67
N ASP A 117 4.99 -15.31 -33.05
CA ASP A 117 4.76 -14.26 -34.05
C ASP A 117 5.06 -12.86 -33.47
N PHE A 118 4.85 -12.69 -32.16
CA PHE A 118 5.28 -11.54 -31.38
C PHE A 118 5.45 -11.91 -29.90
N VAL A 119 6.13 -11.03 -29.15
CA VAL A 119 6.28 -11.13 -27.70
C VAL A 119 5.70 -9.88 -27.05
N THR A 120 4.90 -10.04 -26.01
CA THR A 120 4.37 -8.94 -25.19
C THR A 120 4.89 -8.99 -23.76
N ALA A 121 5.05 -7.82 -23.15
CA ALA A 121 5.69 -7.67 -21.85
C ALA A 121 5.10 -6.56 -20.98
N GLN A 122 5.46 -6.58 -19.70
CA GLN A 122 4.93 -5.68 -18.69
C GLN A 122 5.21 -4.19 -19.02
N ILE A 123 4.16 -3.37 -18.99
CA ILE A 123 4.25 -1.90 -19.01
C ILE A 123 4.35 -1.36 -17.58
N SER A 124 5.14 -0.31 -17.37
CA SER A 124 5.18 0.42 -16.10
C SER A 124 4.94 1.91 -16.29
N ARG A 125 3.96 2.48 -15.58
CA ARG A 125 3.71 3.93 -15.53
C ARG A 125 4.75 4.61 -14.65
N PHE A 126 5.46 5.59 -15.20
CA PHE A 126 6.42 6.42 -14.49
C PHE A 126 5.86 7.82 -14.25
N TYR A 127 5.66 8.20 -12.99
CA TYR A 127 5.10 9.49 -12.60
C TYR A 127 6.22 10.51 -12.39
N GLU A 128 6.41 11.44 -13.32
CA GLU A 128 7.58 12.35 -13.31
C GLU A 128 7.69 13.21 -12.05
N THR A 129 6.54 13.64 -11.50
CA THR A 129 6.47 14.48 -10.30
C THR A 129 6.91 13.76 -9.03
N THR A 130 6.59 12.47 -8.90
CA THR A 130 6.89 11.68 -7.69
C THR A 130 8.08 10.77 -7.86
N ARG A 131 8.57 10.60 -9.10
CA ARG A 131 9.59 9.62 -9.51
C ARG A 131 9.22 8.18 -9.14
N LYS A 132 7.93 7.89 -8.96
CA LYS A 132 7.42 6.55 -8.66
C LYS A 132 7.02 5.82 -9.92
N THR A 133 7.15 4.51 -9.88
CA THR A 133 6.75 3.60 -10.96
C THR A 133 5.62 2.68 -10.49
N LYS A 134 4.64 2.40 -11.35
CA LYS A 134 3.56 1.44 -11.08
C LYS A 134 3.31 0.56 -12.30
N ARG A 135 3.36 -0.77 -12.14
CA ARG A 135 3.03 -1.74 -13.20
C ARG A 135 1.57 -1.58 -13.67
N TYR A 136 1.35 -1.73 -14.97
CA TYR A 136 0.04 -1.63 -15.62
C TYR A 136 -0.50 -3.03 -15.93
N TYR A 137 -1.70 -3.37 -15.43
CA TYR A 137 -2.27 -4.73 -15.47
C TYR A 137 -1.27 -5.87 -15.13
N PRO A 138 -0.66 -5.85 -13.92
CA PRO A 138 0.36 -6.84 -13.57
C PRO A 138 -0.13 -8.30 -13.59
N SER A 139 -1.44 -8.53 -13.45
CA SER A 139 -2.04 -9.87 -13.51
C SER A 139 -1.82 -10.56 -14.86
N LEU A 140 -1.87 -9.82 -15.97
CA LEU A 140 -1.64 -10.35 -17.32
C LEU A 140 -0.20 -10.84 -17.51
N PHE A 141 0.74 -10.26 -16.76
CA PHE A 141 2.18 -10.49 -16.87
C PHE A 141 2.74 -11.18 -15.62
N THR A 142 1.94 -12.02 -14.94
CA THR A 142 2.37 -12.69 -13.69
C THR A 142 3.49 -13.70 -13.94
N ARG A 143 3.44 -14.42 -15.06
CA ARG A 143 4.41 -15.48 -15.41
C ARG A 143 4.84 -15.41 -16.86
N ARG A 144 6.05 -15.90 -17.14
CA ARG A 144 6.57 -16.15 -18.48
C ARG A 144 5.83 -17.35 -19.08
N ARG A 145 5.29 -17.22 -20.29
CA ARG A 145 4.54 -18.29 -20.98
C ARG A 145 4.43 -18.05 -22.48
N THR A 146 3.98 -19.07 -23.19
CA THR A 146 3.64 -19.03 -24.62
C THR A 146 2.17 -19.43 -24.74
N VAL A 147 1.43 -18.72 -25.60
CA VAL A 147 -0.02 -18.86 -25.77
C VAL A 147 -0.30 -19.19 -27.23
N GLU A 148 -1.03 -20.28 -27.48
CA GLU A 148 -1.39 -20.76 -28.82
C GLU A 148 -2.67 -20.07 -29.31
N GLY A 149 -2.53 -18.80 -29.67
CA GLY A 149 -3.62 -17.97 -30.16
C GLY A 149 -4.46 -17.36 -29.04
N ILE A 150 -5.11 -16.25 -29.34
CA ILE A 150 -5.80 -15.43 -28.33
C ILE A 150 -6.98 -16.12 -27.64
N ALA A 151 -7.53 -17.19 -28.21
CA ALA A 151 -8.64 -17.94 -27.63
C ALA A 151 -8.26 -18.65 -26.31
N GLU A 152 -7.00 -19.01 -26.12
CA GLU A 152 -6.53 -19.63 -24.86
C GLU A 152 -6.50 -18.63 -23.70
N GLU A 153 -6.20 -17.35 -23.99
CA GLU A 153 -6.13 -16.28 -22.98
C GLU A 153 -6.78 -14.97 -23.47
N PRO A 154 -8.12 -14.92 -23.63
CA PRO A 154 -8.81 -13.76 -24.21
C PRO A 154 -8.64 -12.46 -23.40
N GLU A 155 -8.30 -12.57 -22.11
CA GLU A 155 -7.97 -11.42 -21.25
C GLU A 155 -6.84 -10.55 -21.79
N MET A 156 -5.99 -11.07 -22.67
CA MET A 156 -4.91 -10.33 -23.33
C MET A 156 -5.42 -9.23 -24.28
N PHE A 157 -6.71 -9.19 -24.62
CA PHE A 157 -7.32 -8.03 -25.28
C PHE A 157 -7.20 -6.73 -24.46
N LEU A 158 -7.01 -6.82 -23.13
CA LEU A 158 -6.70 -5.66 -22.27
C LEU A 158 -5.34 -5.02 -22.60
N ASP A 159 -4.39 -5.80 -23.11
CA ASP A 159 -3.09 -5.30 -23.56
C ASP A 159 -3.12 -4.79 -25.01
N SER A 160 -3.83 -3.67 -25.20
CA SER A 160 -4.03 -3.00 -26.50
C SER A 160 -2.89 -2.08 -26.94
N PHE A 161 -1.79 -2.04 -26.19
CA PHE A 161 -0.66 -1.16 -26.50
C PHE A 161 0.16 -1.72 -27.66
N ALA A 162 0.51 -0.89 -28.63
CA ALA A 162 1.45 -1.31 -29.68
C ALA A 162 2.91 -1.36 -29.16
N THR A 163 3.24 -0.65 -28.10
CA THR A 163 4.62 -0.28 -27.74
C THR A 163 5.35 -1.24 -26.80
N ASN A 164 4.63 -2.12 -26.11
CA ASN A 164 5.22 -3.08 -25.15
C ASN A 164 5.59 -4.43 -25.77
N LYS A 165 5.67 -4.49 -27.09
CA LYS A 165 5.79 -5.74 -27.84
C LYS A 165 6.98 -5.70 -28.82
N LEU A 166 7.53 -6.87 -29.09
CA LEU A 166 8.44 -7.11 -30.20
C LEU A 166 7.70 -7.96 -31.24
N TYR A 167 7.66 -7.48 -32.47
CA TYR A 167 6.94 -8.13 -33.57
C TYR A 167 7.91 -8.64 -34.62
N ARG A 168 7.50 -9.66 -35.36
CA ARG A 168 8.08 -9.90 -36.68
C ARG A 168 7.71 -8.76 -37.65
N THR A 169 8.70 -8.21 -38.36
CA THR A 169 8.48 -7.09 -39.29
C THR A 169 7.60 -7.48 -40.48
N ASP A 170 7.69 -8.72 -40.96
CA ASP A 170 6.84 -9.24 -42.05
C ASP A 170 5.37 -9.40 -41.65
N LEU A 171 5.09 -9.64 -40.37
CA LEU A 171 3.74 -9.62 -39.83
C LEU A 171 3.19 -8.19 -39.83
N LEU A 172 3.93 -7.21 -39.30
CA LEU A 172 3.49 -5.80 -39.26
C LEU A 172 3.09 -5.27 -40.63
N ARG A 173 3.82 -5.64 -41.69
CA ARG A 173 3.50 -5.24 -43.08
C ARG A 173 2.16 -5.79 -43.59
N ARG A 174 1.61 -6.85 -42.99
CA ARG A 174 0.33 -7.47 -43.38
C ARG A 174 -0.87 -6.91 -42.59
N ILE A 175 -0.61 -6.19 -41.50
CA ILE A 175 -1.61 -5.60 -40.61
C ILE A 175 -1.28 -4.13 -40.35
N PRO A 176 -1.39 -3.25 -41.37
CA PRO A 176 -1.07 -1.83 -41.20
C PRO A 176 -2.04 -1.17 -40.21
N PHE A 177 -1.56 -0.13 -39.52
CA PHE A 177 -2.42 0.72 -38.71
C PHE A 177 -3.38 1.50 -39.61
N ARG A 178 -4.63 1.68 -39.14
CA ARG A 178 -5.55 2.61 -39.79
C ARG A 178 -5.15 4.05 -39.50
N GLU A 179 -5.14 4.87 -40.54
CA GLU A 179 -4.68 6.26 -40.47
C GLU A 179 -5.82 7.23 -40.16
N ASP A 180 -7.08 6.80 -40.32
CA ASP A 180 -8.29 7.59 -40.08
C ASP A 180 -8.88 7.45 -38.65
N LEU A 181 -8.09 6.92 -37.70
CA LEU A 181 -8.56 6.55 -36.36
C LEU A 181 -7.56 6.97 -35.27
N HIS A 182 -8.01 7.66 -34.21
CA HIS A 182 -7.16 8.08 -33.08
C HIS A 182 -6.82 6.98 -32.06
N PHE A 183 -7.60 5.89 -32.04
CA PHE A 183 -7.37 4.71 -31.21
C PHE A 183 -7.04 3.52 -32.13
N GLU A 184 -6.14 3.76 -33.08
CA GLU A 184 -5.71 2.78 -34.08
C GLU A 184 -5.06 1.55 -33.44
N ASP A 185 -4.43 1.71 -32.28
CA ASP A 185 -3.81 0.65 -31.49
C ASP A 185 -4.82 -0.40 -31.01
N HIS A 186 -6.05 0.00 -30.68
CA HIS A 186 -7.12 -0.90 -30.30
C HIS A 186 -7.48 -1.86 -31.46
N LEU A 187 -7.72 -1.30 -32.65
CA LEU A 187 -8.06 -2.09 -33.83
C LEU A 187 -6.87 -2.93 -34.30
N PHE A 188 -5.68 -2.32 -34.39
CA PHE A 188 -4.44 -3.02 -34.75
C PHE A 188 -4.19 -4.23 -33.85
N THR A 189 -4.33 -4.05 -32.54
CA THR A 189 -4.07 -5.15 -31.59
C THR A 189 -5.13 -6.24 -31.70
N ALA A 190 -6.40 -5.90 -31.95
CA ALA A 190 -7.44 -6.89 -32.22
C ALA A 190 -7.11 -7.71 -33.48
N GLU A 191 -6.68 -7.06 -34.56
CA GLU A 191 -6.26 -7.75 -35.79
C GLU A 191 -4.99 -8.58 -35.60
N LEU A 192 -4.01 -8.06 -34.86
CA LEU A 192 -2.78 -8.78 -34.51
C LEU A 192 -3.10 -10.11 -33.81
N TYR A 193 -3.94 -10.08 -32.76
CA TYR A 193 -4.32 -11.28 -32.03
C TYR A 193 -5.10 -12.29 -32.88
N CYS A 194 -5.81 -11.83 -33.92
CA CYS A 194 -6.49 -12.73 -34.87
C CYS A 194 -5.51 -13.43 -35.82
N VAL A 195 -4.47 -12.71 -36.27
CA VAL A 195 -3.53 -13.19 -37.29
C VAL A 195 -2.40 -14.00 -36.67
N ALA A 196 -2.01 -13.70 -35.43
CA ALA A 196 -0.98 -14.44 -34.71
C ALA A 196 -1.47 -15.85 -34.36
N ARG A 197 -0.68 -16.86 -34.75
CA ARG A 197 -0.87 -18.26 -34.36
C ARG A 197 -0.39 -18.51 -32.94
N ARG A 198 0.68 -17.81 -32.54
CA ARG A 198 1.31 -17.96 -31.23
C ARG A 198 1.96 -16.66 -30.78
N PHE A 199 1.86 -16.35 -29.50
CA PHE A 199 2.60 -15.23 -28.90
C PHE A 199 3.21 -15.61 -27.55
N ALA A 200 4.28 -14.93 -27.15
CA ALA A 200 4.90 -15.11 -25.83
C ALA A 200 4.59 -13.93 -24.91
N VAL A 201 4.40 -14.22 -23.62
CA VAL A 201 4.13 -13.22 -22.58
C VAL A 201 5.23 -13.28 -21.54
N VAL A 202 5.81 -12.12 -21.18
CA VAL A 202 6.91 -12.05 -20.21
C VAL A 202 6.67 -11.05 -19.07
N PRO A 203 7.11 -11.38 -17.83
CA PRO A 203 6.74 -10.61 -16.63
C PRO A 203 7.57 -9.34 -16.39
N TRP A 204 8.71 -9.19 -17.07
CA TRP A 204 9.62 -8.07 -16.83
C TRP A 204 9.17 -6.80 -17.56
N THR A 205 9.42 -5.64 -16.94
CA THR A 205 9.09 -4.34 -17.53
C THR A 205 9.99 -4.02 -18.71
N VAL A 206 9.40 -3.75 -19.87
CA VAL A 206 10.13 -3.33 -21.09
C VAL A 206 9.83 -1.89 -21.50
N TYR A 207 8.64 -1.38 -21.14
CA TYR A 207 8.15 -0.07 -21.54
C TYR A 207 7.83 0.80 -20.33
N LEU A 208 8.44 1.99 -20.27
CA LEU A 208 8.21 2.99 -19.24
C LEU A 208 7.32 4.10 -19.80
N TRP A 209 6.04 4.04 -19.44
CA TRP A 209 5.04 5.01 -19.85
C TRP A 209 5.09 6.25 -18.94
N HIS A 210 5.71 7.32 -19.42
CA HIS A 210 5.88 8.57 -18.72
C HIS A 210 4.56 9.35 -18.59
N ARG A 211 4.27 9.80 -17.37
CA ARG A 211 3.09 10.61 -17.05
C ARG A 211 3.53 11.99 -16.55
N ALA A 212 3.36 12.98 -17.42
CA ALA A 212 3.52 14.40 -17.09
C ALA A 212 2.40 14.90 -16.14
N ARG A 213 2.54 16.14 -15.65
CA ARG A 213 1.61 16.73 -14.69
C ARG A 213 0.32 17.19 -15.38
N ALA A 214 -0.84 16.87 -14.80
CA ALA A 214 -2.18 17.20 -15.31
C ALA A 214 -2.52 18.71 -15.44
N THR A 215 -1.58 19.62 -15.18
CA THR A 215 -1.79 21.08 -15.26
C THR A 215 -1.25 21.70 -16.54
N ASP A 216 -0.58 20.93 -17.41
CA ASP A 216 -0.21 21.39 -18.76
C ASP A 216 -1.31 20.96 -19.74
N GLU A 217 -2.37 21.77 -19.88
CA GLU A 217 -3.43 21.54 -20.88
C GLU A 217 -2.85 21.42 -22.30
N PHE A 218 -1.83 22.22 -22.61
CA PHE A 218 -1.06 22.16 -23.87
C PHE A 218 -0.20 20.90 -24.07
N ARG A 219 -0.17 19.96 -23.10
CA ARG A 219 0.64 18.73 -23.17
C ARG A 219 -0.13 17.45 -22.81
N THR A 220 -1.45 17.52 -22.75
CA THR A 220 -2.28 16.34 -22.45
C THR A 220 -2.44 15.50 -23.72
N SER A 221 -1.96 14.25 -23.67
CA SER A 221 -2.13 13.25 -24.76
C SER A 221 -3.61 13.17 -25.17
N ILE A 222 -3.86 13.01 -26.48
CA ILE A 222 -5.21 12.89 -27.06
C ILE A 222 -6.04 11.83 -26.32
N SER A 223 -5.41 10.71 -25.96
CA SER A 223 -6.01 9.61 -25.19
C SER A 223 -6.51 9.98 -23.78
N GLN A 224 -6.20 11.18 -23.27
CA GLN A 224 -6.53 11.65 -21.92
C GLN A 224 -7.55 12.78 -21.90
N ARG A 225 -8.05 13.21 -23.06
CA ARG A 225 -9.08 14.25 -23.19
C ARG A 225 -10.48 13.67 -23.00
N PHE A 226 -10.71 13.02 -21.85
CA PHE A 226 -11.96 12.30 -21.52
C PHE A 226 -13.20 13.19 -21.38
N THR A 227 -13.05 14.50 -21.57
CA THR A 227 -14.14 15.49 -21.51
C THR A 227 -14.72 15.80 -22.88
N GLU A 228 -13.97 15.50 -23.94
CA GLU A 228 -14.37 15.78 -25.32
C GLU A 228 -15.24 14.64 -25.84
N MET A 229 -16.46 14.96 -26.30
CA MET A 229 -17.40 13.94 -26.79
C MET A 229 -16.89 13.26 -28.07
N ASP A 230 -16.17 13.98 -28.93
CA ASP A 230 -15.54 13.37 -30.11
C ASP A 230 -14.56 12.25 -29.73
N ASN A 231 -13.82 12.41 -28.62
CA ASN A 231 -12.94 11.38 -28.11
C ASN A 231 -13.71 10.10 -27.74
N LEU A 232 -14.89 10.22 -27.12
CA LEU A 232 -15.79 9.09 -26.84
C LEU A 232 -16.26 8.43 -28.13
N ARG A 233 -16.75 9.22 -29.09
CA ARG A 233 -17.24 8.73 -30.38
C ARG A 233 -16.17 7.93 -31.12
N GLN A 234 -14.94 8.44 -31.20
CA GLN A 234 -13.81 7.71 -31.80
C GLN A 234 -13.51 6.40 -31.08
N ARG A 235 -13.70 6.33 -29.76
CA ARG A 235 -13.45 5.13 -28.95
C ARG A 235 -14.52 4.06 -29.16
N VAL A 236 -15.79 4.46 -29.21
CA VAL A 236 -16.91 3.57 -29.56
C VAL A 236 -16.77 3.07 -31.00
N ARG A 237 -16.38 3.96 -31.93
CA ARG A 237 -16.06 3.61 -33.32
C ARG A 237 -14.93 2.57 -33.39
N ALA A 238 -13.81 2.80 -32.71
CA ALA A 238 -12.69 1.85 -32.65
C ALA A 238 -13.10 0.49 -32.09
N ALA A 239 -13.96 0.48 -31.07
CA ALA A 239 -14.51 -0.75 -30.50
C ALA A 239 -15.31 -1.51 -31.57
N ARG A 240 -16.37 -0.91 -32.14
CA ARG A 240 -17.20 -1.53 -33.21
C ARG A 240 -16.37 -2.09 -34.37
N LEU A 241 -15.39 -1.32 -34.85
CA LEU A 241 -14.51 -1.75 -35.93
C LEU A 241 -13.66 -2.98 -35.55
N SER A 242 -13.29 -3.11 -34.28
CA SER A 242 -12.59 -4.28 -33.76
C SER A 242 -13.52 -5.51 -33.72
N ASP A 243 -14.80 -5.34 -33.35
CA ASP A 243 -15.83 -6.39 -33.42
C ASP A 243 -15.98 -6.89 -34.87
N GLU A 244 -16.11 -5.95 -35.81
CA GLU A 244 -16.23 -6.24 -37.24
C GLU A 244 -14.98 -6.94 -37.78
N ALA A 245 -13.78 -6.51 -37.37
CA ALA A 245 -12.54 -7.16 -37.77
C ALA A 245 -12.47 -8.62 -37.29
N LEU A 246 -12.86 -8.90 -36.05
CA LEU A 246 -12.97 -10.26 -35.51
C LEU A 246 -13.94 -11.11 -36.35
N ARG A 247 -15.14 -10.59 -36.62
CA ARG A 247 -16.14 -11.31 -37.45
C ARG A 247 -15.63 -11.58 -38.86
N ARG A 248 -15.06 -10.57 -39.54
CA ARG A 248 -14.50 -10.71 -40.90
C ARG A 248 -13.38 -11.73 -40.99
N ARG A 249 -12.61 -11.93 -39.90
CA ARG A 249 -11.51 -12.90 -39.83
C ARG A 249 -11.96 -14.29 -39.38
N GLY A 250 -13.27 -14.55 -39.26
CA GLY A 250 -13.80 -15.84 -38.81
C GLY A 250 -13.47 -16.12 -37.34
N ARG A 251 -13.46 -15.07 -36.51
CA ARG A 251 -13.22 -15.11 -35.05
C ARG A 251 -14.37 -14.46 -34.27
N GLY A 252 -15.60 -14.63 -34.76
CA GLY A 252 -16.80 -14.03 -34.18
C GLY A 252 -17.06 -14.47 -32.74
N GLU A 253 -16.61 -15.68 -32.37
CA GLU A 253 -16.67 -16.25 -31.02
C GLU A 253 -15.88 -15.45 -29.98
N LEU A 254 -14.89 -14.65 -30.41
CA LEU A 254 -14.06 -13.82 -29.52
C LEU A 254 -14.60 -12.39 -29.35
N VAL A 255 -15.67 -12.03 -30.07
CA VAL A 255 -16.31 -10.72 -29.95
C VAL A 255 -16.72 -10.41 -28.51
N PRO A 256 -17.37 -11.31 -27.75
CA PRO A 256 -17.74 -11.04 -26.35
C PRO A 256 -16.55 -10.69 -25.45
N GLU A 257 -15.43 -11.41 -25.56
CA GLU A 257 -14.23 -11.15 -24.73
C GLU A 257 -13.58 -9.79 -25.01
N ARG A 258 -13.55 -9.40 -26.28
CA ARG A 258 -13.07 -8.07 -26.67
C ARG A 258 -14.06 -6.97 -26.27
N GLN A 259 -15.37 -7.26 -26.26
CA GLN A 259 -16.43 -6.38 -25.73
C GLN A 259 -16.29 -6.18 -24.22
N TYR A 260 -15.96 -7.23 -23.49
CA TYR A 260 -15.66 -7.17 -22.06
C TYR A 260 -14.49 -6.21 -21.77
N ARG A 261 -13.48 -6.15 -22.64
CA ARG A 261 -12.41 -5.13 -22.55
C ARG A 261 -12.92 -3.71 -22.72
N PHE A 262 -13.87 -3.45 -23.64
CA PHE A 262 -14.50 -2.13 -23.76
C PHE A 262 -15.19 -1.74 -22.44
N LEU A 263 -15.98 -2.63 -21.87
CA LEU A 263 -16.66 -2.39 -20.59
C LEU A 263 -15.69 -2.08 -19.45
N ARG A 264 -14.61 -2.88 -19.31
CA ARG A 264 -13.65 -2.76 -18.21
C ARG A 264 -12.73 -1.55 -18.29
N GLN A 265 -12.38 -1.12 -19.50
CA GLN A 265 -11.35 -0.09 -19.71
C GLN A 265 -11.88 1.13 -20.44
N ASP A 266 -12.63 0.96 -21.53
CA ASP A 266 -13.05 2.09 -22.36
C ASP A 266 -14.23 2.85 -21.81
N LEU A 267 -15.28 2.14 -21.43
CA LEU A 267 -16.41 2.74 -20.76
C LEU A 267 -15.98 3.35 -19.41
N ARG A 268 -15.09 2.64 -18.70
CA ARG A 268 -14.65 3.01 -17.35
C ARG A 268 -13.95 4.37 -17.28
N VAL A 269 -13.19 4.77 -18.30
CA VAL A 269 -12.49 6.08 -18.28
C VAL A 269 -13.44 7.27 -18.35
N TYR A 270 -14.64 7.11 -18.90
CA TYR A 270 -15.68 8.16 -18.95
C TYR A 270 -16.65 8.08 -17.76
N LEU A 271 -16.96 6.87 -17.29
CA LEU A 271 -17.76 6.72 -16.06
C LEU A 271 -17.06 7.31 -14.82
N ASN A 272 -15.72 7.27 -14.77
CA ASN A 272 -14.94 7.81 -13.65
C ASN A 272 -15.13 9.32 -13.42
N PRO A 273 -15.00 10.20 -14.44
CA PRO A 273 -15.24 11.63 -14.30
C PRO A 273 -16.73 12.03 -14.44
N LEU A 274 -17.63 11.12 -14.80
CA LEU A 274 -19.06 11.39 -14.99
C LEU A 274 -19.69 12.18 -13.83
N PRO A 275 -19.43 11.87 -12.53
CA PRO A 275 -20.07 12.61 -11.45
C PRO A 275 -19.59 14.04 -11.24
N ALA A 276 -18.62 14.49 -12.04
CA ALA A 276 -18.15 15.86 -12.10
C ALA A 276 -18.70 16.62 -13.33
N ARG A 277 -19.60 16.00 -14.10
CA ARG A 277 -20.20 16.57 -15.32
C ARG A 277 -21.62 17.03 -15.03
N ASP A 278 -22.09 17.95 -15.86
CA ASP A 278 -23.48 18.35 -15.85
C ASP A 278 -24.37 17.27 -16.46
N ARG A 279 -25.68 17.45 -16.30
CA ARG A 279 -26.69 16.53 -16.79
C ARG A 279 -26.70 16.41 -18.30
N ALA A 280 -26.52 17.51 -19.03
CA ALA A 280 -26.55 17.53 -20.49
C ALA A 280 -25.43 16.67 -21.08
N TRP A 281 -24.21 16.77 -20.54
CA TRP A 281 -23.09 15.93 -20.93
C TRP A 281 -23.36 14.45 -20.61
N ALA A 282 -23.98 14.16 -19.46
CA ALA A 282 -24.30 12.80 -19.06
C ALA A 282 -25.37 12.15 -19.96
N GLU A 283 -26.36 12.94 -20.40
CA GLU A 283 -27.39 12.53 -21.37
C GLU A 283 -26.76 12.24 -22.74
N GLU A 284 -25.92 13.14 -23.27
CA GLU A 284 -25.20 12.92 -24.53
C GLU A 284 -24.27 11.69 -24.44
N PHE A 285 -23.53 11.53 -23.34
CA PHE A 285 -22.70 10.35 -23.09
C PHE A 285 -23.49 9.04 -23.12
N ALA A 286 -24.65 8.99 -22.44
CA ALA A 286 -25.51 7.81 -22.42
C ALA A 286 -26.09 7.51 -23.81
N ALA A 287 -26.48 8.54 -24.57
CA ALA A 287 -27.00 8.40 -25.94
C ALA A 287 -25.95 7.87 -26.93
N GLU A 288 -24.68 8.25 -26.79
CA GLU A 288 -23.58 7.76 -27.64
C GLU A 288 -23.16 6.32 -27.31
N VAL A 289 -23.15 5.96 -26.03
CA VAL A 289 -22.71 4.62 -25.58
C VAL A 289 -23.84 3.58 -25.68
N GLY A 290 -25.07 3.98 -25.37
CA GLY A 290 -26.23 3.08 -25.26
C GLY A 290 -26.42 2.14 -26.44
N PRO A 291 -26.40 2.62 -27.70
CA PRO A 291 -26.55 1.76 -28.87
C PRO A 291 -25.49 0.67 -28.97
N TYR A 292 -24.23 1.00 -28.68
CA TYR A 292 -23.17 0.00 -28.69
C TYR A 292 -23.28 -0.97 -27.52
N LEU A 293 -23.66 -0.47 -26.34
CA LEU A 293 -23.88 -1.28 -25.15
C LEU A 293 -25.01 -2.31 -25.34
N ALA A 294 -26.05 -1.97 -26.12
CA ALA A 294 -27.13 -2.87 -26.48
C ALA A 294 -26.71 -4.01 -27.44
N GLU A 295 -25.58 -3.85 -28.15
CA GLU A 295 -24.99 -4.90 -28.99
C GLU A 295 -24.12 -5.89 -28.19
N ILE A 296 -23.85 -5.60 -26.91
CA ILE A 296 -22.98 -6.41 -26.06
C ILE A 296 -23.77 -7.56 -25.44
N ASP A 297 -23.19 -8.77 -25.46
CA ASP A 297 -23.76 -9.92 -24.78
C ASP A 297 -23.97 -9.61 -23.28
N PRO A 298 -25.20 -9.76 -22.74
CA PRO A 298 -25.49 -9.53 -21.32
C PRO A 298 -24.56 -10.28 -20.36
N ALA A 299 -24.08 -11.47 -20.73
CA ALA A 299 -23.14 -12.25 -19.92
C ALA A 299 -21.80 -11.49 -19.69
N MET A 300 -21.40 -10.61 -20.62
CA MET A 300 -20.21 -9.78 -20.45
C MET A 300 -20.43 -8.64 -19.46
N ILE A 301 -21.65 -8.10 -19.42
CA ILE A 301 -22.07 -7.08 -18.45
C ILE A 301 -22.13 -7.69 -17.04
N ASP A 302 -22.61 -8.94 -16.91
CA ASP A 302 -22.67 -9.67 -15.64
C ASP A 302 -21.31 -10.01 -15.04
N ARG A 303 -20.25 -10.10 -15.87
CA ARG A 303 -18.87 -10.30 -15.42
C ARG A 303 -18.23 -9.03 -14.82
N LEU A 304 -18.88 -7.87 -14.90
CA LEU A 304 -18.36 -6.63 -14.32
C LEU A 304 -18.54 -6.61 -12.81
N GLU A 305 -17.74 -5.78 -12.12
CA GLU A 305 -18.00 -5.48 -10.73
C GLU A 305 -19.39 -4.82 -10.57
N PRO A 306 -20.08 -5.02 -9.42
CA PRO A 306 -21.50 -4.69 -9.29
C PRO A 306 -21.87 -3.26 -9.69
N VAL A 307 -21.06 -2.27 -9.31
CA VAL A 307 -21.35 -0.86 -9.61
C VAL A 307 -21.16 -0.54 -11.10
N ALA A 308 -20.17 -1.13 -11.77
CA ALA A 308 -19.98 -0.91 -13.20
C ALA A 308 -21.10 -1.58 -14.02
N ARG A 309 -21.54 -2.76 -13.60
CA ARG A 309 -22.74 -3.43 -14.14
C ARG A 309 -23.99 -2.56 -14.00
N ILE A 310 -24.23 -2.02 -12.80
CA ILE A 310 -25.34 -1.10 -12.54
C ILE A 310 -25.27 0.12 -13.47
N CYS A 311 -24.09 0.74 -13.64
CA CYS A 311 -23.93 1.84 -14.58
C CYS A 311 -24.31 1.45 -16.02
N CYS A 312 -23.98 0.24 -16.47
CA CYS A 312 -24.39 -0.25 -17.79
C CYS A 312 -25.91 -0.34 -17.91
N HIS A 313 -26.60 -0.95 -16.95
CA HIS A 313 -28.05 -1.05 -16.98
C HIS A 313 -28.75 0.31 -16.87
N LEU A 314 -28.20 1.25 -16.10
CA LEU A 314 -28.75 2.61 -16.01
C LEU A 314 -28.59 3.41 -17.31
N ILE A 315 -27.53 3.15 -18.10
CA ILE A 315 -27.38 3.70 -19.45
C ILE A 315 -28.46 3.11 -20.37
N LEU A 316 -28.62 1.78 -20.36
CA LEU A 316 -29.61 1.09 -21.20
C LEU A 316 -31.06 1.50 -20.87
N ASP A 317 -31.35 1.72 -19.58
CA ASP A 317 -32.66 2.15 -19.09
C ASP A 317 -32.89 3.68 -19.22
N GLY A 318 -31.91 4.46 -19.70
CA GLY A 318 -32.01 5.92 -19.84
C GLY A 318 -32.07 6.69 -18.50
N ARG A 319 -31.64 6.08 -17.39
CA ARG A 319 -31.74 6.63 -16.03
C ARG A 319 -30.50 7.45 -15.65
N VAL A 320 -30.30 8.59 -16.30
CA VAL A 320 -29.07 9.40 -16.20
C VAL A 320 -28.80 9.93 -14.79
N GLU A 321 -29.84 10.35 -14.05
CA GLU A 321 -29.69 10.83 -12.67
C GLU A 321 -29.13 9.74 -11.74
N ASP A 322 -29.69 8.53 -11.84
CA ASP A 322 -29.22 7.38 -11.08
C ASP A 322 -27.83 6.93 -11.53
N LEU A 323 -27.52 7.06 -12.83
CA LEU A 323 -26.19 6.77 -13.38
C LEU A 323 -25.13 7.66 -12.75
N ILE A 324 -25.38 8.97 -12.64
CA ILE A 324 -24.47 9.93 -11.97
C ILE A 324 -24.29 9.52 -10.50
N VAL A 325 -25.36 9.15 -9.81
CA VAL A 325 -25.33 8.71 -8.41
C VAL A 325 -24.50 7.44 -8.23
N ALA A 326 -24.69 6.43 -9.09
CA ALA A 326 -23.96 5.16 -9.07
C ALA A 326 -22.48 5.35 -9.45
N ALA A 327 -22.18 6.20 -10.43
CA ALA A 327 -20.82 6.47 -10.88
C ALA A 327 -19.91 7.05 -9.77
N ARG A 328 -20.49 7.74 -8.77
CA ARG A 328 -19.75 8.19 -7.57
C ARG A 328 -19.15 7.04 -6.75
N SER A 329 -19.68 5.84 -6.91
CA SER A 329 -19.28 4.63 -6.17
C SER A 329 -18.31 3.72 -6.93
N LEU A 330 -17.97 4.04 -8.19
CA LEU A 330 -17.10 3.21 -9.03
C LEU A 330 -15.66 3.10 -8.51
N ASN A 331 -15.05 4.21 -8.07
CA ASN A 331 -13.65 4.25 -7.62
C ASN A 331 -13.45 3.83 -6.15
N GLY A 332 -14.19 2.78 -5.78
CA GLY A 332 -14.36 2.30 -4.42
C GLY A 332 -15.56 2.97 -3.71
N PRO A 333 -16.03 2.37 -2.61
CA PRO A 333 -17.26 2.71 -1.89
C PRO A 333 -17.13 4.02 -1.09
N LYS A 334 -16.78 5.11 -1.79
CA LYS A 334 -16.72 6.47 -1.22
C LYS A 334 -18.11 7.05 -0.97
N ALA A 335 -19.13 6.47 -1.59
CA ALA A 335 -20.53 6.79 -1.37
C ALA A 335 -21.34 5.50 -1.40
N ALA A 336 -22.15 5.26 -0.36
CA ALA A 336 -23.19 4.25 -0.40
C ALA A 336 -24.28 4.64 -1.43
N PRO A 337 -25.13 3.69 -1.87
CA PRO A 337 -26.36 4.04 -2.59
C PRO A 337 -27.24 4.99 -1.79
N ARG A 338 -28.19 5.67 -2.46
CA ARG A 338 -29.28 6.36 -1.76
C ARG A 338 -30.26 5.36 -1.13
N HIS A 339 -30.55 4.28 -1.86
CA HIS A 339 -31.47 3.21 -1.44
C HIS A 339 -30.88 1.84 -1.77
N ALA A 340 -31.09 0.88 -0.88
CA ALA A 340 -30.85 -0.53 -1.15
C ALA A 340 -31.93 -1.37 -0.48
N VAL A 341 -32.28 -2.49 -1.11
CA VAL A 341 -33.26 -3.45 -0.58
C VAL A 341 -32.58 -4.79 -0.32
N ARG A 342 -32.92 -5.41 0.81
CA ARG A 342 -32.48 -6.76 1.15
C ARG A 342 -33.65 -7.73 1.06
N ARG A 343 -33.47 -8.84 0.34
CA ARG A 343 -34.45 -9.92 0.23
C ARG A 343 -33.73 -11.26 0.16
N GLU A 344 -34.11 -12.19 1.04
CA GLU A 344 -33.56 -13.57 1.06
C GLU A 344 -32.02 -13.61 1.08
N GLY A 345 -31.40 -12.74 1.90
CA GLY A 345 -29.94 -12.66 2.05
C GLY A 345 -29.21 -11.89 0.95
N ARG A 346 -29.87 -11.54 -0.17
CA ARG A 346 -29.31 -10.72 -1.25
C ARG A 346 -29.57 -9.24 -1.03
N THR A 347 -28.68 -8.40 -1.56
CA THR A 347 -28.79 -6.94 -1.49
C THR A 347 -28.82 -6.34 -2.89
N TYR A 348 -29.81 -5.49 -3.16
CA TYR A 348 -30.04 -4.86 -4.46
C TYR A 348 -29.94 -3.34 -4.34
N TRP A 349 -29.36 -2.69 -5.35
CA TRP A 349 -29.31 -1.24 -5.47
C TRP A 349 -30.65 -0.69 -5.94
N GLY A 350 -31.19 0.31 -5.25
CA GLY A 350 -32.48 0.92 -5.56
C GLY A 350 -33.55 0.63 -4.49
N THR A 351 -34.80 0.82 -4.86
CA THR A 351 -35.97 0.72 -3.97
C THR A 351 -36.72 -0.60 -4.09
N GLU A 352 -36.37 -1.44 -5.07
CA GLU A 352 -37.00 -2.73 -5.34
C GLU A 352 -35.93 -3.79 -5.68
N PRO A 353 -36.21 -5.08 -5.45
CA PRO A 353 -35.30 -6.15 -5.87
C PRO A 353 -35.25 -6.29 -7.41
N ASP A 354 -34.11 -5.93 -8.01
CA ASP A 354 -33.80 -6.18 -9.43
C ASP A 354 -32.45 -6.95 -9.52
N PRO A 355 -32.41 -8.18 -10.05
CA PRO A 355 -31.17 -8.95 -10.23
C PRO A 355 -30.06 -8.21 -11.00
N ARG A 356 -30.42 -7.35 -11.96
CA ARG A 356 -29.47 -6.49 -12.71
C ARG A 356 -28.75 -5.50 -11.80
N MET A 357 -29.38 -5.17 -10.68
CA MET A 357 -28.92 -4.21 -9.68
C MET A 357 -28.36 -4.88 -8.42
N GLU A 358 -28.06 -6.19 -8.44
CA GLU A 358 -27.53 -6.90 -7.27
C GLU A 358 -26.12 -6.41 -6.87
N ILE A 359 -25.92 -6.14 -5.57
CA ILE A 359 -24.68 -5.67 -4.95
C ILE A 359 -24.24 -6.53 -3.75
N THR A 360 -24.77 -7.75 -3.60
CA THR A 360 -24.49 -8.66 -2.48
C THR A 360 -22.99 -8.86 -2.25
N SER A 361 -22.21 -9.05 -3.31
CA SER A 361 -20.75 -9.26 -3.26
C SER A 361 -19.96 -8.06 -2.71
N LEU A 362 -20.57 -6.87 -2.61
CA LEU A 362 -19.93 -5.73 -1.94
C LEU A 362 -19.98 -5.84 -0.40
N ARG A 363 -20.88 -6.67 0.14
CA ARG A 363 -21.05 -6.94 1.59
C ARG A 363 -21.17 -5.68 2.44
N MET A 364 -21.68 -4.58 1.86
CA MET A 364 -21.74 -3.26 2.53
C MET A 364 -22.68 -3.25 3.74
N ALA A 365 -23.74 -4.05 3.71
CA ALA A 365 -24.69 -4.22 4.81
C ALA A 365 -24.13 -5.02 6.00
N GLU A 366 -23.02 -5.72 5.82
CA GLU A 366 -22.41 -6.61 6.83
C GLU A 366 -21.16 -5.99 7.46
N LEU A 367 -20.85 -4.74 7.09
CA LEU A 367 -19.69 -4.03 7.62
C LEU A 367 -19.89 -3.73 9.11
N PRO A 368 -18.82 -3.82 9.94
CA PRO A 368 -18.88 -3.33 11.31
C PRO A 368 -19.17 -1.83 11.32
N PHE A 369 -19.74 -1.31 12.42
CA PHE A 369 -20.20 0.09 12.49
C PHE A 369 -19.09 1.08 12.12
N SER A 370 -17.84 0.89 12.55
CA SER A 370 -16.74 1.81 12.20
C SER A 370 -16.34 1.82 10.72
N ALA A 371 -16.76 0.80 9.96
CA ALA A 371 -16.55 0.70 8.52
C ALA A 371 -17.84 0.90 7.70
N ALA A 372 -18.99 0.94 8.36
CA ALA A 372 -20.29 1.13 7.72
C ALA A 372 -20.33 2.42 6.91
N ARG A 373 -21.02 2.37 5.77
CA ARG A 373 -21.08 3.46 4.79
C ARG A 373 -22.44 4.09 4.77
N LEU A 374 -22.45 5.39 4.98
CA LEU A 374 -23.62 6.24 4.80
C LEU A 374 -23.35 7.21 3.65
N ARG A 375 -24.42 7.72 3.05
CA ARG A 375 -24.32 8.72 1.99
C ARG A 375 -24.75 10.07 2.53
N HIS A 376 -23.91 11.09 2.34
CA HIS A 376 -24.22 12.46 2.73
C HIS A 376 -24.13 13.38 1.52
N GLU A 377 -25.26 13.95 1.12
CA GLU A 377 -25.34 14.97 0.07
C GLU A 377 -25.65 16.32 0.71
N ALA A 378 -25.02 17.38 0.21
CA ALA A 378 -25.20 18.71 0.78
C ALA A 378 -25.42 19.77 -0.30
N GLU A 379 -26.37 20.65 -0.03
CA GLU A 379 -26.45 21.96 -0.67
C GLU A 379 -25.72 22.96 0.22
N VAL A 380 -24.93 23.83 -0.41
CA VAL A 380 -24.09 24.81 0.28
C VAL A 380 -24.44 26.21 -0.16
N ALA A 381 -24.56 27.12 0.80
CA ALA A 381 -24.75 28.54 0.56
C ALA A 381 -23.85 29.34 1.49
N CYS A 382 -23.33 30.48 1.03
CA CYS A 382 -22.44 31.31 1.81
C CYS A 382 -22.90 32.76 1.82
N GLU A 383 -23.02 33.35 3.01
CA GLU A 383 -23.32 34.76 3.21
C GLU A 383 -22.23 35.38 4.09
N GLY A 384 -21.39 36.23 3.50
CA GLY A 384 -20.18 36.73 4.17
C GLY A 384 -19.24 35.59 4.60
N ALA A 385 -19.00 35.46 5.91
CA ALA A 385 -18.20 34.39 6.50
C ALA A 385 -19.03 33.19 6.99
N ARG A 386 -20.36 33.25 6.86
CA ARG A 386 -21.28 32.22 7.35
C ARG A 386 -21.61 31.23 6.24
N LEU A 387 -21.20 29.98 6.43
CA LEU A 387 -21.54 28.86 5.57
C LEU A 387 -22.77 28.15 6.12
N THR A 388 -23.82 28.01 5.31
CA THR A 388 -25.01 27.22 5.62
C THR A 388 -24.98 25.95 4.77
N LEU A 389 -25.20 24.80 5.42
CA LEU A 389 -25.32 23.51 4.75
C LEU A 389 -26.68 22.88 5.04
N SER A 390 -27.37 22.45 3.99
CA SER A 390 -28.53 21.56 4.04
C SER A 390 -28.05 20.17 3.65
N ILE A 391 -28.03 19.23 4.60
CA ILE A 391 -27.35 17.94 4.47
C ILE A 391 -28.40 16.82 4.49
N ARG A 392 -28.51 16.08 3.40
CA ARG A 392 -29.29 14.85 3.28
C ARG A 392 -28.41 13.64 3.59
N THR A 393 -28.82 12.83 4.57
CA THR A 393 -28.14 11.58 4.92
C THR A 393 -29.03 10.39 4.56
N TYR A 394 -28.48 9.44 3.82
CA TYR A 394 -29.13 8.18 3.48
C TYR A 394 -28.45 7.03 4.21
N ASP A 395 -29.25 6.16 4.80
CA ASP A 395 -28.84 4.94 5.50
C ASP A 395 -29.43 3.71 4.79
N PRO A 396 -28.88 3.32 3.62
CA PRO A 396 -29.45 2.27 2.80
C PRO A 396 -29.40 0.87 3.44
N PHE A 397 -28.69 0.70 4.56
CA PHE A 397 -28.50 -0.61 5.20
C PHE A 397 -29.00 -0.67 6.65
N GLY A 398 -29.67 0.37 7.13
CA GLY A 398 -30.24 0.40 8.49
C GLY A 398 -29.20 0.40 9.61
N VAL A 399 -28.04 1.03 9.38
CA VAL A 399 -26.94 1.13 10.35
C VAL A 399 -27.32 1.96 11.57
N LEU A 400 -28.07 3.05 11.38
CA LEU A 400 -28.43 4.01 12.42
C LEU A 400 -29.54 3.51 13.34
N PRO A 401 -30.65 2.92 12.83
CA PRO A 401 -31.67 2.31 13.69
C PRO A 401 -31.12 1.18 14.57
N ALA A 402 -30.13 0.41 14.07
CA ALA A 402 -29.52 -0.69 14.82
C ALA A 402 -28.65 -0.25 16.01
N VAL A 403 -28.35 1.05 16.12
CA VAL A 403 -27.42 1.58 17.15
C VAL A 403 -28.05 2.79 17.86
N PRO A 404 -29.02 2.60 18.76
CA PRO A 404 -29.73 3.71 19.39
C PRO A 404 -28.79 4.67 20.13
N GLY A 405 -29.16 5.95 20.19
CA GLY A 405 -28.40 6.97 20.93
C GLY A 405 -27.13 7.49 20.22
N TRP A 406 -26.99 7.24 18.92
CA TRP A 406 -25.91 7.82 18.12
C TRP A 406 -25.99 9.36 18.07
N LYS A 407 -24.84 10.00 17.82
CA LYS A 407 -24.71 11.46 17.65
C LYS A 407 -24.00 11.79 16.35
N ALA A 408 -24.52 12.73 15.57
CA ALA A 408 -23.92 13.16 14.31
C ALA A 408 -23.22 14.52 14.45
N PHE A 409 -22.09 14.66 13.76
CA PHE A 409 -21.28 15.88 13.74
C PHE A 409 -20.80 16.18 12.32
N LEU A 410 -20.84 17.45 11.92
CA LEU A 410 -20.06 17.96 10.80
C LEU A 410 -18.64 18.21 11.29
N GLN A 411 -17.67 17.48 10.75
CA GLN A 411 -16.25 17.63 11.08
C GLN A 411 -15.52 18.43 10.00
N ILE A 412 -14.94 19.59 10.39
CA ILE A 412 -14.14 20.46 9.53
C ILE A 412 -12.75 20.60 10.14
N GLY A 413 -11.83 19.70 9.80
CA GLY A 413 -10.51 19.63 10.43
C GLY A 413 -10.63 19.19 11.91
N PRO A 414 -10.13 19.98 12.89
CA PRO A 414 -10.27 19.68 14.32
C PRO A 414 -11.62 20.10 14.91
N ASP A 415 -12.41 20.89 14.17
CA ASP A 415 -13.69 21.42 14.63
C ASP A 415 -14.81 20.42 14.36
N ARG A 416 -15.68 20.22 15.34
CA ARG A 416 -16.88 19.38 15.26
C ARG A 416 -18.09 20.21 15.61
N VAL A 417 -19.03 20.28 14.69
CA VAL A 417 -20.31 21.00 14.86
C VAL A 417 -21.41 19.95 14.99
N PRO A 418 -22.20 19.94 16.08
CA PRO A 418 -23.26 18.95 16.27
C PRO A 418 -24.35 19.14 15.21
N LEU A 419 -24.88 18.03 14.72
CA LEU A 419 -26.02 17.99 13.81
C LEU A 419 -27.26 17.52 14.56
N LYS A 420 -28.43 17.96 14.10
CA LYS A 420 -29.74 17.53 14.59
C LYS A 420 -30.54 16.97 13.41
N PRO A 421 -30.29 15.70 13.02
CA PRO A 421 -30.97 15.11 11.89
C PRO A 421 -32.46 14.90 12.20
N ARG A 422 -33.32 15.16 11.21
CA ARG A 422 -34.76 14.92 11.26
C ARG A 422 -35.14 13.92 10.18
N GLU A 423 -35.96 12.94 10.54
CA GLU A 423 -36.50 11.98 9.58
C GLU A 423 -37.38 12.62 8.51
N GLN A 424 -37.48 11.93 7.39
CA GLN A 424 -38.12 12.41 6.17
C GLN A 424 -38.94 11.25 5.58
N PRO A 425 -39.97 11.54 4.75
CA PRO A 425 -40.90 10.50 4.28
C PRO A 425 -40.26 9.35 3.48
N ASP A 426 -39.11 9.59 2.85
CA ASP A 426 -38.34 8.59 2.07
C ASP A 426 -37.38 7.76 2.94
N GLY A 427 -37.43 7.89 4.27
CA GLY A 427 -36.51 7.24 5.22
C GLY A 427 -35.15 7.93 5.38
N GLY A 428 -34.89 9.01 4.64
CA GLY A 428 -33.68 9.81 4.77
C GLY A 428 -33.70 10.74 5.98
N LEU A 429 -32.53 11.30 6.32
CA LEU A 429 -32.38 12.28 7.39
C LEU A 429 -31.96 13.64 6.82
N LEU A 430 -32.60 14.72 7.26
CA LEU A 430 -32.24 16.09 6.91
C LEU A 430 -31.62 16.82 8.11
N SER A 431 -30.45 17.41 7.92
CA SER A 431 -29.81 18.30 8.89
C SER A 431 -29.55 19.66 8.26
N ARG A 432 -29.89 20.75 8.95
CA ARG A 432 -29.45 22.10 8.58
C ARG A 432 -28.47 22.61 9.63
N VAL A 433 -27.32 23.13 9.18
CA VAL A 433 -26.27 23.64 10.06
C VAL A 433 -25.67 24.91 9.48
N SER A 434 -25.35 25.86 10.34
CA SER A 434 -24.61 27.07 9.97
C SER A 434 -23.29 27.11 10.72
N VAL A 435 -22.22 27.47 10.01
CA VAL A 435 -20.85 27.49 10.51
C VAL A 435 -20.23 28.84 10.17
N ASP A 436 -19.72 29.53 11.18
CA ASP A 436 -18.86 30.69 10.96
C ASP A 436 -17.45 30.24 10.59
N LEU A 437 -17.03 30.54 9.35
CA LEU A 437 -15.73 30.20 8.83
C LEU A 437 -14.59 30.99 9.50
N ALA A 438 -14.89 32.17 10.06
CA ALA A 438 -13.90 32.98 10.76
C ALA A 438 -13.46 32.30 12.08
N GLY A 439 -14.40 31.68 12.80
CA GLY A 439 -14.21 31.02 14.08
C GLY A 439 -13.60 29.61 14.05
N LEU A 440 -13.45 28.99 12.87
CA LEU A 440 -12.85 27.66 12.75
C LEU A 440 -11.38 27.64 13.22
N ARG A 441 -10.98 26.63 14.00
CA ARG A 441 -9.62 26.51 14.52
C ARG A 441 -8.65 26.27 13.40
N ARG A 442 -7.85 27.30 13.11
CA ARG A 442 -6.73 27.26 12.17
C ARG A 442 -5.58 26.58 12.91
N GLY A 443 -5.37 25.27 12.70
CA GLY A 443 -4.32 24.49 13.39
C GLY A 443 -2.89 25.02 13.10
N ARG A 444 -1.87 24.16 13.08
CA ARG A 444 -0.54 24.56 12.51
C ARG A 444 -0.63 25.15 11.09
N LEU A 445 -1.77 24.92 10.42
CA LEU A 445 -2.31 25.50 9.19
C LEU A 445 -2.87 26.93 9.35
N GLY A 446 -2.22 27.78 10.15
CA GLY A 446 -2.24 29.21 9.82
C GLY A 446 -1.62 29.49 8.45
N SER A 447 -1.08 28.47 7.74
CA SER A 447 -0.59 28.42 6.35
C SER A 447 -1.62 27.84 5.40
N GLY A 448 -1.76 28.41 4.20
CA GLY A 448 -2.73 27.97 3.20
C GLY A 448 -2.77 26.44 3.02
N GLY A 449 -3.98 25.91 2.81
CA GLY A 449 -4.26 24.48 2.77
C GLY A 449 -5.75 24.19 2.57
N HIS A 450 -6.10 22.93 2.31
CA HIS A 450 -7.47 22.50 2.11
C HIS A 450 -7.98 21.64 3.29
N ARG A 451 -9.30 21.62 3.46
CA ARG A 451 -10.05 20.71 4.32
C ARG A 451 -11.17 20.10 3.50
N ASP A 452 -11.41 18.81 3.72
CA ASP A 452 -12.51 18.08 3.11
C ASP A 452 -13.49 17.75 4.25
N PRO A 453 -14.59 18.53 4.42
CA PRO A 453 -15.58 18.27 5.45
C PRO A 453 -16.16 16.86 5.33
N LYS A 454 -16.49 16.28 6.48
CA LYS A 454 -17.11 14.95 6.55
C LYS A 454 -18.16 14.89 7.66
N ILE A 455 -19.11 13.99 7.51
CA ILE A 455 -20.03 13.65 8.60
C ILE A 455 -19.36 12.58 9.45
N VAL A 456 -19.46 12.74 10.77
CA VAL A 456 -18.99 11.76 11.74
C VAL A 456 -20.16 11.37 12.61
N ILE A 457 -20.48 10.09 12.62
CA ILE A 457 -21.51 9.54 13.48
C ILE A 457 -20.83 8.73 14.57
N VAL A 458 -21.17 9.03 15.81
CA VAL A 458 -20.59 8.45 17.01
C VAL A 458 -21.66 7.64 17.71
N ARG A 459 -21.43 6.34 17.91
CA ARG A 459 -22.32 5.51 18.72
C ARG A 459 -22.03 5.63 20.22
N PRO A 460 -22.95 5.19 21.11
CA PRO A 460 -22.61 4.96 22.51
C PRO A 460 -21.35 4.06 22.63
N GLY A 461 -20.41 4.43 23.51
CA GLY A 461 -19.07 3.80 23.58
C GLY A 461 -18.00 4.48 22.71
N GLY A 462 -18.34 5.53 21.94
CA GLY A 462 -17.38 6.44 21.31
C GLY A 462 -16.77 5.96 19.99
N ARG A 463 -17.19 4.80 19.47
CA ARG A 463 -16.84 4.35 18.11
C ARG A 463 -17.50 5.23 17.06
N THR A 464 -16.83 5.42 15.94
CA THR A 464 -17.27 6.37 14.92
C THR A 464 -17.24 5.77 13.53
N THR A 465 -18.28 6.02 12.73
CA THR A 465 -18.16 6.00 11.27
C THR A 465 -18.03 7.42 10.74
N SER A 466 -17.44 7.57 9.54
CA SER A 466 -17.38 8.86 8.88
C SER A 466 -17.28 8.74 7.36
N ASP A 467 -18.08 9.54 6.67
CA ASP A 467 -18.15 9.60 5.22
C ASP A 467 -18.09 11.06 4.73
N PRO A 468 -17.52 11.31 3.53
CA PRO A 468 -17.37 12.66 2.98
C PRO A 468 -18.72 13.30 2.66
N LEU A 469 -18.77 14.65 2.63
CA LEU A 469 -19.92 15.37 2.07
C LEU A 469 -19.78 15.44 0.55
N LEU A 470 -20.82 14.99 -0.15
CA LEU A 470 -20.95 15.11 -1.59
C LEU A 470 -21.76 16.38 -1.91
N VAL A 471 -21.37 17.11 -2.93
CA VAL A 471 -22.12 18.29 -3.42
C VAL A 471 -22.45 18.13 -4.90
N ASP A 472 -23.25 19.05 -5.42
CA ASP A 472 -23.47 19.17 -6.86
C ASP A 472 -22.15 19.57 -7.55
N PRO A 473 -21.65 18.79 -8.53
CA PRO A 473 -20.48 19.18 -9.31
C PRO A 473 -20.67 20.46 -10.12
N ALA A 474 -21.91 20.79 -10.51
CA ALA A 474 -22.24 21.99 -11.27
C ALA A 474 -22.36 23.24 -10.38
N ALA A 475 -22.32 23.09 -9.05
CA ALA A 475 -22.38 24.23 -8.13
C ALA A 475 -21.16 25.14 -8.32
N GLU A 476 -21.42 26.43 -8.52
CA GLU A 476 -20.37 27.43 -8.67
C GLU A 476 -19.49 27.50 -7.40
N PRO A 477 -18.16 27.66 -7.53
CA PRO A 477 -17.27 27.85 -6.40
C PRO A 477 -17.66 29.08 -5.55
N LEU A 478 -18.06 28.84 -4.30
CA LEU A 478 -18.36 29.92 -3.36
C LEU A 478 -17.06 30.46 -2.76
N THR A 479 -17.00 31.77 -2.54
CA THR A 479 -15.85 32.43 -1.92
C THR A 479 -16.28 33.24 -0.70
N ALA A 480 -15.58 33.05 0.41
CA ALA A 480 -15.83 33.75 1.67
C ALA A 480 -14.58 34.47 2.15
N ALA A 481 -14.70 35.76 2.44
CA ALA A 481 -13.66 36.53 3.11
C ALA A 481 -13.71 36.26 4.62
N VAL A 482 -12.58 35.82 5.19
CA VAL A 482 -12.42 35.68 6.64
C VAL A 482 -11.16 36.44 7.07
N PRO A 483 -10.98 36.75 8.37
CA PRO A 483 -9.82 37.52 8.80
C PRO A 483 -8.49 36.94 8.27
N LEU A 484 -7.81 37.73 7.43
CA LEU A 484 -6.51 37.44 6.81
C LEU A 484 -6.48 36.28 5.79
N HIS A 485 -7.63 35.74 5.40
CA HIS A 485 -7.71 34.64 4.44
C HIS A 485 -8.94 34.77 3.54
N THR A 486 -8.84 34.19 2.36
CA THR A 486 -9.98 33.90 1.49
C THR A 486 -10.23 32.40 1.51
N VAL A 487 -11.47 31.98 1.71
CA VAL A 487 -11.88 30.57 1.70
C VAL A 487 -12.65 30.29 0.42
N THR A 488 -12.17 29.36 -0.39
CA THR A 488 -12.89 28.86 -1.57
C THR A 488 -13.54 27.52 -1.25
N ILE A 489 -14.82 27.38 -1.54
CA ILE A 489 -15.65 26.21 -1.25
C ILE A 489 -16.16 25.68 -2.60
N ARG A 490 -15.84 24.43 -2.94
CA ARG A 490 -16.20 23.85 -4.23
C ARG A 490 -16.27 22.33 -4.20
N ALA A 491 -16.88 21.73 -5.20
CA ALA A 491 -16.72 20.32 -5.51
C ALA A 491 -15.26 20.02 -5.91
N ASP A 492 -14.72 18.88 -5.47
CA ASP A 492 -13.38 18.41 -5.84
C ASP A 492 -13.35 16.91 -6.15
N GLY A 493 -12.61 16.58 -7.21
CA GLY A 493 -12.38 15.22 -7.65
C GLY A 493 -13.60 14.53 -8.28
N PRO A 494 -13.44 13.28 -8.74
CA PRO A 494 -14.45 12.56 -9.52
C PRO A 494 -15.72 12.22 -8.74
N ALA A 495 -15.71 12.29 -7.41
CA ALA A 495 -16.91 12.03 -6.59
C ALA A 495 -17.62 13.33 -6.16
N ALA A 496 -17.17 14.50 -6.62
CA ALA A 496 -17.69 15.81 -6.23
C ALA A 496 -17.74 16.01 -4.70
N VAL A 497 -16.63 15.73 -4.01
CA VAL A 497 -16.53 15.90 -2.55
C VAL A 497 -16.39 17.39 -2.24
N LEU A 498 -17.08 17.87 -1.20
CA LEU A 498 -16.93 19.25 -0.73
C LEU A 498 -15.49 19.50 -0.28
N ARG A 499 -14.83 20.49 -0.89
CA ARG A 499 -13.51 20.95 -0.49
C ARG A 499 -13.52 22.43 -0.16
N MET A 500 -12.88 22.76 0.96
CA MET A 500 -12.69 24.12 1.42
C MET A 500 -11.19 24.44 1.41
N SER A 501 -10.79 25.53 0.75
CA SER A 501 -9.38 25.91 0.58
C SER A 501 -9.13 27.30 1.15
N TRP A 502 -8.20 27.40 2.11
CA TRP A 502 -7.80 28.68 2.71
C TRP A 502 -6.59 29.22 1.98
N ARG A 503 -6.72 30.43 1.45
CA ARG A 503 -5.64 31.23 0.88
C ARG A 503 -5.33 32.38 1.82
N ARG A 504 -4.05 32.65 2.09
CA ARG A 504 -3.63 33.79 2.92
C ARG A 504 -3.70 35.09 2.13
N GLU A 505 -4.08 36.17 2.81
CA GLU A 505 -4.08 37.53 2.29
C GLU A 505 -3.11 38.46 3.07
N GLY A 506 -2.69 39.56 2.44
CA GLY A 506 -1.86 40.62 3.05
C GLY A 506 -0.45 40.20 3.51
N LEU A 507 0.05 40.82 4.59
CA LEU A 507 1.40 40.64 5.16
C LEU A 507 1.71 39.18 5.56
N LEU A 508 0.69 38.37 5.86
CA LEU A 508 0.85 36.94 6.19
C LEU A 508 1.31 36.08 5.00
N ARG A 509 1.27 36.60 3.76
CA ARG A 509 1.84 35.95 2.58
C ARG A 509 3.36 35.72 2.73
N GLN A 510 4.07 36.56 3.50
CA GLN A 510 5.53 36.48 3.69
C GLN A 510 5.98 35.63 4.89
N VAL A 511 5.10 35.35 5.85
CA VAL A 511 5.37 34.58 7.08
C VAL A 511 5.97 33.17 6.89
N PRO A 512 5.68 32.40 5.81
CA PRO A 512 6.33 31.10 5.62
C PRO A 512 7.86 31.21 5.49
N ARG A 513 8.39 32.35 5.04
CA ARG A 513 9.84 32.59 4.91
C ARG A 513 10.50 32.79 6.28
N LEU A 514 9.85 33.47 7.23
CA LEU A 514 10.35 33.73 8.58
C LEU A 514 10.30 32.48 9.48
N LEU A 515 9.23 31.69 9.42
CA LEU A 515 9.14 30.41 10.15
C LEU A 515 10.17 29.39 9.67
N ARG A 516 10.52 29.43 8.36
CA ARG A 516 11.63 28.64 7.79
C ARG A 516 12.99 29.06 8.36
N ALA A 517 13.21 30.33 8.70
CA ALA A 517 14.44 30.80 9.34
C ALA A 517 14.57 30.30 10.79
N ARG A 518 13.50 30.38 11.60
CA ARG A 518 13.48 29.85 12.98
C ARG A 518 13.64 28.32 13.02
N THR A 519 13.00 27.59 12.10
CA THR A 519 13.21 26.14 12.00
C THR A 519 14.63 25.78 11.55
N ARG A 520 15.27 26.59 10.70
CA ARG A 520 16.70 26.44 10.37
C ARG A 520 17.59 26.63 11.61
N LEU A 521 17.30 27.61 12.47
CA LEU A 521 18.06 27.86 13.71
C LEU A 521 17.90 26.73 14.74
N VAL A 522 16.66 26.27 15.00
CA VAL A 522 16.39 25.14 15.91
C VAL A 522 16.98 23.83 15.37
N ARG A 523 17.02 23.64 14.04
CA ARG A 523 17.70 22.50 13.42
C ARG A 523 19.22 22.53 13.65
N ARG A 524 19.86 23.72 13.61
CA ARG A 524 21.30 23.88 13.91
C ARG A 524 21.63 23.50 15.36
N LEU A 525 20.76 23.79 16.32
CA LEU A 525 20.95 23.45 17.75
C LEU A 525 20.48 22.04 18.15
N SER A 526 20.00 21.23 17.21
CA SER A 526 19.49 19.87 17.49
C SER A 526 20.19 18.78 16.69
N THR A 527 21.39 19.07 16.17
CA THR A 527 22.17 18.12 15.37
C THR A 527 22.59 16.90 16.22
N PRO A 528 22.61 15.68 15.64
CA PRO A 528 23.05 14.47 16.34
C PRO A 528 24.46 14.62 16.95
N ALA A 529 25.39 15.25 16.22
CA ALA A 529 26.76 15.47 16.67
C ALA A 529 26.85 16.34 17.93
N LEU A 530 26.07 17.43 18.02
CA LEU A 530 26.06 18.30 19.20
C LEU A 530 25.48 17.56 20.42
N LYS A 531 24.37 16.84 20.24
CA LYS A 531 23.76 16.04 21.32
C LYS A 531 24.70 14.97 21.84
N LEU A 532 25.43 14.31 20.95
CA LEU A 532 26.43 13.31 21.32
C LEU A 532 27.59 13.94 22.10
N ARG A 533 28.11 15.10 21.68
CA ARG A 533 29.15 15.83 22.41
C ARG A 533 28.71 16.20 23.82
N VAL A 534 27.52 16.78 23.95
CA VAL A 534 26.93 17.14 25.25
C VAL A 534 26.74 15.89 26.12
N TYR A 535 26.17 14.82 25.56
CA TYR A 535 25.99 13.55 26.26
C TYR A 535 27.30 12.99 26.83
N LYS A 536 28.37 12.96 26.03
CA LYS A 536 29.70 12.50 26.46
C LYS A 536 30.27 13.35 27.61
N GLY A 537 29.93 14.64 27.66
CA GLY A 537 30.24 15.49 28.82
C GLY A 537 29.39 15.11 30.04
N LEU A 538 28.07 14.98 29.86
CA LEU A 538 27.12 14.68 30.94
C LEU A 538 27.41 13.37 31.66
N ILE A 539 27.79 12.31 30.95
CA ILE A 539 28.08 11.00 31.58
C ILE A 539 29.31 11.03 32.49
N ARG A 540 30.22 12.01 32.32
CA ARG A 540 31.42 12.16 33.14
C ARG A 540 31.21 13.01 34.39
N VAL A 541 30.28 13.97 34.33
CA VAL A 541 30.15 15.02 35.37
C VAL A 541 28.86 14.93 36.18
N VAL A 542 27.82 14.30 35.66
CA VAL A 542 26.52 14.24 36.35
C VAL A 542 26.40 12.93 37.13
N PRO A 543 25.98 12.94 38.41
CA PRO A 543 25.74 11.72 39.17
C PRO A 543 24.58 10.88 38.64
N ARG A 544 24.74 9.55 38.69
CA ARG A 544 23.69 8.58 38.37
C ARG A 544 22.59 8.57 39.43
N ARG A 545 21.36 8.29 38.98
CA ARG A 545 20.19 8.18 39.85
C ARG A 545 19.70 6.73 39.87
N MET A 546 19.99 6.01 40.94
CA MET A 546 19.54 4.63 41.16
C MET A 546 18.04 4.53 41.48
N ASP A 547 17.35 5.65 41.55
CA ASP A 547 15.89 5.74 41.61
C ASP A 547 15.28 6.13 40.25
N LEU A 548 16.05 6.09 39.14
CA LEU A 548 15.61 6.50 37.81
C LEU A 548 15.90 5.42 36.76
N ALA A 549 14.86 5.02 36.04
CA ALA A 549 14.93 4.04 34.95
C ALA A 549 14.44 4.63 33.62
N LEU A 550 15.18 4.38 32.53
CA LEU A 550 14.76 4.67 31.16
C LEU A 550 14.25 3.39 30.49
N PHE A 551 12.98 3.40 30.09
CA PHE A 551 12.33 2.31 29.37
C PHE A 551 12.18 2.66 27.88
N GLU A 552 12.47 1.72 26.99
CA GLU A 552 12.18 1.82 25.55
C GLU A 552 11.68 0.47 25.03
N SER A 553 10.69 0.46 24.15
CA SER A 553 10.24 -0.75 23.46
C SER A 553 9.94 -0.43 22.00
N ASP A 554 10.29 -1.34 21.10
CA ASP A 554 10.16 -1.17 19.63
C ASP A 554 10.70 0.20 19.18
N VAL A 555 11.90 0.56 19.66
CA VAL A 555 12.58 1.82 19.33
C VAL A 555 11.72 3.07 19.68
N GLY A 556 10.90 2.94 20.73
CA GLY A 556 9.97 3.94 21.23
C GLY A 556 8.63 4.01 20.50
N ALA A 557 8.29 3.03 19.66
CA ALA A 557 7.06 3.04 18.89
C ALA A 557 5.80 2.80 19.75
N GLY A 558 5.92 2.14 20.90
CA GLY A 558 4.76 1.85 21.75
C GLY A 558 5.11 1.36 23.16
N TYR A 559 4.06 1.30 23.98
CA TYR A 559 4.03 0.68 25.30
C TYR A 559 3.62 -0.79 25.15
N THR A 560 4.59 -1.68 24.96
CA THR A 560 4.36 -3.10 24.60
C THR A 560 5.59 -3.97 24.90
N GLY A 561 5.42 -5.29 24.80
CA GLY A 561 6.47 -6.29 24.96
C GLY A 561 7.00 -6.39 26.38
N SER A 562 8.03 -7.18 26.61
CA SER A 562 8.55 -7.45 27.96
C SER A 562 8.93 -6.20 28.78
N PRO A 563 9.44 -5.08 28.20
CA PRO A 563 9.67 -3.85 28.96
C PRO A 563 8.40 -3.27 29.59
N ARG A 564 7.23 -3.43 28.97
CA ARG A 564 5.93 -3.02 29.54
C ARG A 564 5.63 -3.82 30.80
N TYR A 565 5.72 -5.15 30.73
CA TYR A 565 5.35 -6.02 31.84
C TYR A 565 6.34 -5.90 33.02
N VAL A 566 7.63 -5.66 32.75
CA VAL A 566 8.61 -5.28 33.81
C VAL A 566 8.22 -3.97 34.48
N TYR A 567 7.80 -2.96 33.71
CA TYR A 567 7.33 -1.68 34.26
C TYR A 567 6.04 -1.83 35.08
N GLU A 568 5.08 -2.62 34.61
CA GLU A 568 3.82 -2.88 35.32
C GLU A 568 4.07 -3.61 36.64
N GLU A 569 5.01 -4.56 36.66
CA GLU A 569 5.39 -5.26 37.88
C GLU A 569 6.08 -4.34 38.90
N LEU A 570 7.00 -3.47 38.46
CA LEU A 570 7.62 -2.46 39.32
C LEU A 570 6.56 -1.53 39.94
N ARG A 571 5.56 -1.14 39.16
CA ARG A 571 4.43 -0.32 39.64
C ARG A 571 3.56 -1.06 40.63
N ARG A 572 3.21 -2.31 40.34
CA ARG A 572 2.37 -3.16 41.18
C ARG A 572 2.98 -3.33 42.58
N ARG A 573 4.31 -3.45 42.66
CA ARG A 573 5.05 -3.56 43.92
C ARG A 573 5.31 -2.24 44.64
N GLY A 574 5.02 -1.10 44.02
CA GLY A 574 5.38 0.21 44.57
C GLY A 574 6.90 0.40 44.71
N THR A 575 7.70 -0.24 43.85
CA THR A 575 9.17 -0.12 43.90
C THR A 575 9.57 1.36 43.74
N PRO A 576 10.49 1.91 44.56
CA PRO A 576 10.85 3.34 44.55
C PRO A 576 11.74 3.72 43.34
N ILE A 577 11.34 3.33 42.14
CA ILE A 577 12.00 3.62 40.87
C ILE A 577 11.08 4.48 40.02
N ARG A 578 11.54 5.69 39.73
CA ARG A 578 10.92 6.58 38.76
C ARG A 578 11.22 6.08 37.34
N ALA A 579 10.24 5.46 36.71
CA ALA A 579 10.35 5.05 35.32
C ALA A 579 9.99 6.19 34.33
N VAL A 580 10.81 6.35 33.30
CA VAL A 580 10.61 7.30 32.20
C VAL A 580 10.63 6.54 30.89
N TRP A 581 9.58 6.69 30.09
CA TRP A 581 9.44 6.01 28.80
C TRP A 581 9.90 6.86 27.64
N SER A 582 10.75 6.29 26.79
CA SER A 582 11.11 6.83 25.49
C SER A 582 9.98 6.64 24.50
N VAL A 583 9.58 7.71 23.81
CA VAL A 583 8.53 7.67 22.78
C VAL A 583 8.99 8.30 21.48
N ALA A 584 8.71 7.63 20.37
CA ALA A 584 8.88 8.14 19.02
C ALA A 584 7.90 9.30 18.76
N ARG A 585 7.84 9.81 17.53
CA ARG A 585 7.09 11.03 17.21
C ARG A 585 5.58 10.93 17.46
N GLN A 586 5.03 9.71 17.50
CA GLN A 586 3.62 9.44 17.79
C GLN A 586 3.52 8.76 19.15
N ARG A 587 2.70 9.31 20.05
CA ARG A 587 2.36 8.64 21.31
C ARG A 587 1.30 7.59 21.01
N ARG A 588 1.60 6.32 21.27
CA ARG A 588 0.65 5.22 21.10
C ARG A 588 0.52 4.46 22.41
N ASN A 589 -0.70 4.44 22.95
CA ASN A 589 -1.14 3.50 23.98
C ASN A 589 -0.38 3.54 25.32
N PHE A 590 0.22 4.68 25.65
CA PHE A 590 0.82 4.88 26.98
C PHE A 590 -0.27 5.24 28.00
N PRO A 591 -0.18 4.74 29.24
CA PRO A 591 -1.01 5.20 30.36
C PRO A 591 -0.94 6.73 30.53
N ALA A 592 -2.04 7.36 30.96
CA ALA A 592 -2.14 8.82 31.07
C ALA A 592 -1.15 9.42 32.07
N ASP A 593 -0.77 8.64 33.08
CA ASP A 593 0.15 8.97 34.15
C ASP A 593 1.61 8.58 33.86
N ALA A 594 1.89 7.92 32.73
CA ALA A 594 3.24 7.53 32.35
C ALA A 594 4.12 8.76 32.06
N THR A 595 5.32 8.82 32.65
CA THR A 595 6.27 9.89 32.36
C THR A 595 6.94 9.65 31.02
N LEU A 596 6.59 10.45 29.99
CA LEU A 596 7.11 10.27 28.63
C LEU A 596 8.22 11.27 28.29
N VAL A 597 9.19 10.80 27.52
CA VAL A 597 10.22 11.64 26.90
C VAL A 597 10.37 11.33 25.43
N ARG A 598 10.38 12.37 24.58
CA ARG A 598 10.53 12.17 23.13
C ARG A 598 11.94 11.65 22.82
N ARG A 599 12.04 10.51 22.15
CA ARG A 599 13.31 9.90 21.71
C ARG A 599 14.17 10.92 20.96
N MET A 600 15.47 10.94 21.27
CA MET A 600 16.45 11.91 20.73
C MET A 600 16.18 13.40 21.03
N SER A 601 15.28 13.74 21.96
CA SER A 601 15.16 15.10 22.49
C SER A 601 16.24 15.39 23.54
N TRP A 602 16.49 16.66 23.85
CA TRP A 602 17.42 17.03 24.92
C TRP A 602 17.05 16.41 26.27
N ARG A 603 15.75 16.32 26.58
CA ARG A 603 15.27 15.63 27.79
C ARG A 603 15.56 14.13 27.75
N TYR A 604 15.48 13.48 26.58
CA TYR A 604 15.88 12.07 26.43
C TYR A 604 17.38 11.89 26.65
N ILE A 605 18.21 12.74 26.04
CA ILE A 605 19.66 12.73 26.24
C ILE A 605 20.02 12.95 27.72
N TRP A 606 19.33 13.86 28.40
CA TRP A 606 19.48 14.08 29.84
C TRP A 606 19.05 12.89 30.69
N THR A 607 17.91 12.28 30.40
CA THR A 607 17.42 11.09 31.13
C THR A 607 18.34 9.88 30.91
N MET A 608 18.73 9.61 29.67
CA MET A 608 19.70 8.56 29.32
C MET A 608 21.06 8.84 29.96
N ALA A 609 21.45 10.12 30.01
CA ALA A 609 22.40 10.74 30.94
C ALA A 609 22.32 10.12 32.33
N ARG A 610 21.26 10.57 33.02
CA ARG A 610 20.65 10.27 34.34
C ARG A 610 20.66 8.85 34.87
N ALA A 611 19.97 8.00 34.13
CA ALA A 611 19.31 6.84 34.66
C ALA A 611 20.32 5.81 35.21
N GLY A 612 20.05 5.30 36.40
CA GLY A 612 20.75 4.15 36.95
C GLY A 612 20.38 2.85 36.23
N TYR A 613 19.20 2.82 35.59
CA TYR A 613 18.72 1.66 34.86
C TYR A 613 18.29 1.99 33.44
N TRP A 614 18.69 1.17 32.47
CA TRP A 614 18.16 1.11 31.12
C TRP A 614 17.44 -0.21 30.92
N VAL A 615 16.21 -0.17 30.39
CA VAL A 615 15.41 -1.37 30.06
C VAL A 615 14.92 -1.22 28.63
N ASP A 616 15.28 -2.17 27.77
CA ASP A 616 14.91 -2.12 26.36
C ASP A 616 14.81 -3.51 25.70
N SER A 617 14.12 -3.59 24.55
CA SER A 617 13.86 -4.83 23.79
C SER A 617 14.57 -4.94 22.43
N HIS A 618 15.05 -3.84 21.84
CA HIS A 618 15.59 -3.83 20.46
C HIS A 618 16.98 -3.21 20.33
N GLY A 619 17.41 -2.42 21.32
CA GLY A 619 18.70 -1.75 21.38
C GLY A 619 18.57 -0.23 21.49
N LEU A 620 19.17 0.36 22.52
CA LEU A 620 19.38 1.80 22.60
C LEU A 620 20.45 2.27 21.60
N PRO A 621 20.41 3.53 21.11
CA PRO A 621 21.36 4.05 20.13
C PRO A 621 22.83 3.74 20.45
N LEU A 622 23.55 3.07 19.54
CA LEU A 622 24.94 2.63 19.77
C LEU A 622 25.92 3.80 19.96
N ASP A 623 25.72 4.90 19.22
CA ASP A 623 26.57 6.10 19.31
C ASP A 623 26.66 6.68 20.73
N TYR A 624 25.69 6.36 21.59
CA TYR A 624 25.60 6.83 22.95
C TYR A 624 26.11 5.73 23.91
N PRO A 625 27.35 5.85 24.42
CA PRO A 625 27.95 4.83 25.28
C PRO A 625 27.19 4.72 26.62
N LYS A 626 27.11 3.52 27.18
CA LYS A 626 26.50 3.29 28.49
C LYS A 626 27.23 4.11 29.57
N PRO A 627 26.55 4.95 30.38
CA PRO A 627 27.19 5.68 31.45
C PRO A 627 27.78 4.72 32.49
N PRO A 628 28.94 5.03 33.09
CA PRO A 628 29.48 4.25 34.20
C PRO A 628 28.47 4.16 35.36
N GLY A 629 28.31 2.96 35.93
CA GLY A 629 27.36 2.69 37.02
C GLY A 629 25.90 2.53 36.58
N THR A 630 25.56 2.72 35.30
CA THR A 630 24.23 2.40 34.77
C THR A 630 24.14 0.92 34.44
N ARG A 631 23.05 0.27 34.85
CA ARG A 631 22.73 -1.13 34.55
C ARG A 631 21.75 -1.23 33.39
N TYR A 632 21.99 -2.11 32.43
CA TYR A 632 21.21 -2.26 31.20
C TYR A 632 20.62 -3.68 31.10
N LEU A 633 19.30 -3.78 31.28
CA LEU A 633 18.50 -4.97 31.01
C LEU A 633 18.06 -5.00 29.55
N GLN A 634 18.50 -6.01 28.80
CA GLN A 634 18.00 -6.32 27.47
C GLN A 634 16.95 -7.42 27.57
N THR A 635 15.72 -7.14 27.15
CA THR A 635 14.64 -8.14 27.19
C THR A 635 14.52 -8.94 25.89
N TRP A 636 15.15 -8.46 24.81
CA TRP A 636 14.93 -8.94 23.46
C TRP A 636 13.43 -8.91 23.08
N HIS A 637 13.05 -9.53 21.96
CA HIS A 637 11.71 -9.39 21.38
C HIS A 637 11.18 -10.64 20.63
N GLY A 638 11.72 -11.83 20.91
CA GLY A 638 11.21 -13.08 20.33
C GLY A 638 12.15 -14.26 20.51
N GLN A 639 11.67 -15.46 20.20
CA GLN A 639 12.48 -16.68 20.22
C GLN A 639 13.29 -16.86 18.93
N GLY A 640 14.37 -17.65 18.99
CA GLY A 640 15.33 -17.85 17.91
C GLY A 640 14.87 -18.81 16.81
N ILE A 641 13.78 -18.50 16.09
CA ILE A 641 13.35 -19.30 14.92
C ILE A 641 14.22 -18.99 13.70
N LYS A 642 14.44 -17.70 13.45
CA LYS A 642 15.30 -17.20 12.36
C LYS A 642 16.72 -17.06 12.88
N SER A 643 17.70 -17.05 11.98
CA SER A 643 19.07 -16.73 12.35
C SER A 643 19.17 -15.33 12.99
N ILE A 644 19.98 -15.23 14.04
CA ILE A 644 20.17 -14.01 14.85
C ILE A 644 21.68 -13.77 15.01
N GLY A 645 22.07 -12.52 15.24
CA GLY A 645 23.45 -12.16 15.52
C GLY A 645 24.37 -12.53 14.37
N PHE A 646 25.55 -13.08 14.68
CA PHE A 646 26.57 -13.48 13.71
C PHE A 646 26.13 -14.56 12.73
N ASN A 647 25.01 -15.24 12.99
CA ASN A 647 24.45 -16.23 12.06
C ASN A 647 23.50 -15.60 11.03
N SER A 648 23.12 -14.33 11.20
CA SER A 648 22.25 -13.61 10.26
C SER A 648 23.01 -13.18 8.99
N PRO A 649 22.39 -13.15 7.80
CA PRO A 649 23.08 -12.83 6.54
C PRO A 649 23.86 -11.51 6.58
N ASP A 650 23.32 -10.50 7.27
CA ASP A 650 23.94 -9.19 7.44
C ASP A 650 25.27 -9.22 8.23
N LEU A 651 25.51 -10.30 9.00
CA LEU A 651 26.67 -10.48 9.88
C LEU A 651 27.47 -11.76 9.61
N ARG A 652 26.99 -12.65 8.71
CA ARG A 652 27.56 -13.98 8.39
C ARG A 652 28.77 -13.94 7.45
N ALA A 653 29.17 -12.77 6.96
CA ALA A 653 30.35 -12.57 6.11
C ALA A 653 31.46 -11.75 6.81
N ASP A 654 32.66 -11.69 6.21
CA ASP A 654 33.85 -10.94 6.66
C ASP A 654 33.66 -9.41 6.56
N PHE A 655 32.59 -8.88 7.14
CA PHE A 655 32.35 -7.46 7.30
C PHE A 655 32.78 -7.03 8.72
N PRO A 656 34.07 -6.68 8.93
CA PRO A 656 34.58 -6.38 10.26
C PRO A 656 33.87 -5.20 10.94
N GLY A 657 33.37 -4.22 10.16
CA GLY A 657 32.64 -3.05 10.67
C GLY A 657 31.31 -3.39 11.36
N PRO A 658 30.30 -3.93 10.63
CA PRO A 658 29.02 -4.35 11.21
C PRO A 658 29.17 -5.33 12.38
N ARG A 659 30.09 -6.31 12.28
CA ARG A 659 30.36 -7.25 13.37
C ARG A 659 30.90 -6.55 14.63
N ALA A 660 31.85 -5.62 14.48
CA ALA A 660 32.37 -4.86 15.60
C ALA A 660 31.30 -3.96 16.24
N GLN A 661 30.41 -3.35 15.44
CA GLN A 661 29.29 -2.57 15.94
C GLN A 661 28.29 -3.45 16.73
N TRP A 662 28.01 -4.66 16.24
CA TRP A 662 27.15 -5.62 16.93
C TRP A 662 27.75 -6.04 18.27
N ARG A 663 29.04 -6.43 18.31
CA ARG A 663 29.76 -6.75 19.56
C ARG A 663 29.69 -5.59 20.55
N ALA A 664 29.94 -4.36 20.08
CA ALA A 664 29.88 -3.17 20.92
C ALA A 664 28.46 -2.90 21.45
N ALA A 665 27.41 -3.27 20.71
CA ALA A 665 26.04 -3.15 21.19
C ALA A 665 25.72 -4.16 22.29
N VAL A 666 26.04 -5.44 22.06
CA VAL A 666 25.81 -6.57 22.98
C VAL A 666 26.61 -6.41 24.28
N ALA A 667 27.87 -5.96 24.19
CA ALA A 667 28.74 -5.75 25.35
C ALA A 667 28.24 -4.69 26.34
N ARG A 668 27.21 -3.90 25.99
CA ARG A 668 26.60 -2.94 26.92
C ARG A 668 25.59 -3.58 27.86
N TRP A 669 25.07 -4.76 27.56
CA TRP A 669 24.03 -5.41 28.36
C TRP A 669 24.63 -5.98 29.66
N ASP A 670 23.98 -5.71 30.78
CA ASP A 670 24.35 -6.27 32.10
C ASP A 670 23.48 -7.46 32.49
N ALA A 671 22.34 -7.65 31.83
CA ALA A 671 21.49 -8.81 31.93
C ALA A 671 20.68 -8.99 30.65
N LEU A 672 20.45 -10.24 30.26
CA LEU A 672 19.61 -10.63 29.14
C LEU A 672 18.46 -11.50 29.64
N VAL A 673 17.21 -11.15 29.31
CA VAL A 673 16.06 -12.02 29.57
C VAL A 673 16.04 -13.16 28.54
N ALA A 674 15.91 -14.40 29.01
CA ALA A 674 15.78 -15.59 28.17
C ALA A 674 14.40 -16.24 28.38
N PRO A 675 13.59 -16.38 27.32
CA PRO A 675 12.28 -17.04 27.40
C PRO A 675 12.35 -18.55 27.64
N SER A 676 13.44 -19.21 27.22
CA SER A 676 13.56 -20.67 27.23
C SER A 676 15.02 -21.11 27.19
N ALA A 677 15.27 -22.38 27.53
CA ALA A 677 16.59 -23.00 27.37
C ALA A 677 17.03 -23.02 25.91
N GLU A 678 16.09 -23.22 24.97
CA GLU A 678 16.38 -23.22 23.55
C GLU A 678 16.80 -21.84 23.03
N PHE A 679 16.16 -20.77 23.53
CA PHE A 679 16.61 -19.41 23.24
C PHE A 679 18.04 -19.17 23.72
N GLU A 680 18.38 -19.62 24.94
CA GLU A 680 19.73 -19.47 25.48
C GLU A 680 20.77 -20.21 24.63
N ARG A 681 20.47 -21.47 24.27
CA ARG A 681 21.31 -22.34 23.43
C ARG A 681 21.65 -21.70 22.08
N ILE A 682 20.70 -20.98 21.48
CA ILE A 682 20.87 -20.33 20.18
C ILE A 682 21.46 -18.91 20.32
N PHE A 683 20.90 -18.09 21.19
CA PHE A 683 21.15 -16.65 21.24
C PHE A 683 22.54 -16.34 21.80
N VAL A 684 22.95 -17.00 22.89
CA VAL A 684 24.22 -16.73 23.56
C VAL A 684 25.41 -16.93 22.61
N PRO A 685 25.60 -18.09 21.95
CA PRO A 685 26.73 -18.29 21.05
C PRO A 685 26.62 -17.42 19.79
N SER A 686 25.41 -17.26 19.22
CA SER A 686 25.24 -16.46 18.00
C SER A 686 25.46 -14.96 18.18
N ASN A 687 25.49 -14.46 19.43
CA ASN A 687 25.74 -13.05 19.74
C ASN A 687 27.03 -12.82 20.53
N GLU A 688 27.79 -13.87 20.85
CA GLU A 688 28.98 -13.82 21.72
C GLU A 688 28.68 -13.09 23.05
N TYR A 689 27.48 -13.28 23.60
CA TYR A 689 27.10 -12.65 24.87
C TYR A 689 27.73 -13.39 26.05
N ALA A 690 28.41 -12.66 26.94
CA ALA A 690 29.13 -13.24 28.09
C ALA A 690 28.57 -12.78 29.45
N GLY A 691 27.47 -12.02 29.44
CA GLY A 691 26.86 -11.51 30.67
C GLY A 691 25.82 -12.48 31.26
N PRO A 692 25.22 -12.12 32.41
CA PRO A 692 24.15 -12.90 33.04
C PRO A 692 22.93 -13.10 32.13
N VAL A 693 22.40 -14.31 32.13
CA VAL A 693 21.15 -14.71 31.45
C VAL A 693 20.08 -14.97 32.52
N LEU A 694 18.96 -14.27 32.43
CA LEU A 694 17.80 -14.39 33.31
C LEU A 694 16.76 -15.31 32.64
N ARG A 695 16.96 -16.62 32.77
CA ARG A 695 16.07 -17.64 32.19
C ARG A 695 14.89 -17.93 33.12
N PHE A 696 13.87 -17.08 33.04
CA PHE A 696 12.66 -17.15 33.86
C PHE A 696 11.36 -17.16 33.04
N GLY A 697 11.46 -17.29 31.72
CA GLY A 697 10.35 -17.00 30.80
C GLY A 697 10.37 -15.55 30.33
N SER A 698 9.41 -15.18 29.47
CA SER A 698 9.27 -13.81 28.98
C SER A 698 8.24 -13.05 29.82
N PRO A 699 8.57 -11.88 30.41
CA PRO A 699 7.62 -11.08 31.19
C PRO A 699 6.29 -10.79 30.46
N ARG A 700 6.30 -10.70 29.13
CA ARG A 700 5.06 -10.51 28.34
C ARG A 700 4.17 -11.74 28.23
N CYS A 701 4.71 -12.94 28.46
CA CYS A 701 3.96 -14.18 28.41
C CYS A 701 3.24 -14.48 29.73
N ASP A 702 3.54 -13.78 30.83
CA ASP A 702 2.87 -13.97 32.12
C ASP A 702 1.34 -13.87 31.98
N VAL A 703 0.86 -12.90 31.18
CA VAL A 703 -0.58 -12.70 30.93
C VAL A 703 -1.20 -13.83 30.10
N LEU A 704 -0.41 -14.56 29.31
CA LEU A 704 -0.90 -15.71 28.53
C LEU A 704 -1.11 -16.94 29.41
N VAL A 705 -0.38 -17.03 30.53
CA VAL A 705 -0.56 -18.08 31.54
C VAL A 705 -1.79 -17.81 32.40
N HIS A 706 -1.93 -16.58 32.90
CA HIS A 706 -3.03 -16.21 33.81
C HIS A 706 -4.35 -15.91 33.09
N GLY A 707 -4.29 -15.47 31.84
CA GLY A 707 -5.42 -14.90 31.11
C GLY A 707 -5.73 -13.45 31.50
N ASP A 708 -6.47 -12.76 30.63
CA ASP A 708 -7.06 -11.43 30.89
C ASP A 708 -8.41 -11.33 30.16
N PRO A 709 -9.54 -11.68 30.82
CA PRO A 709 -10.87 -11.57 30.22
C PRO A 709 -11.20 -10.15 29.73
N ALA A 710 -10.72 -9.13 30.44
CA ALA A 710 -10.92 -7.75 30.04
C ALA A 710 -10.11 -7.43 28.76
N ALA A 711 -8.98 -8.07 28.50
CA ALA A 711 -8.30 -7.97 27.19
C ALA A 711 -9.14 -8.56 26.08
N VAL A 712 -9.77 -9.72 26.30
CA VAL A 712 -10.64 -10.37 25.31
C VAL A 712 -11.82 -9.47 24.95
N GLU A 713 -12.52 -8.92 25.94
CA GLU A 713 -13.61 -7.97 25.74
C GLU A 713 -13.15 -6.71 25.00
N ARG A 714 -12.00 -6.14 25.40
CA ARG A 714 -11.41 -4.97 24.72
C ARG A 714 -11.11 -5.27 23.25
N VAL A 715 -10.59 -6.45 22.92
CA VAL A 715 -10.31 -6.84 21.54
C VAL A 715 -11.61 -6.97 20.75
N ARG A 716 -12.58 -7.73 21.29
CA ARG A 716 -13.87 -7.96 20.62
C ARG A 716 -14.64 -6.66 20.39
N ASP A 717 -14.70 -5.75 21.37
CA ASP A 717 -15.33 -4.42 21.17
C ASP A 717 -14.53 -3.52 20.22
N ARG A 718 -13.20 -3.48 20.36
CA ARG A 718 -12.36 -2.58 19.55
C ARG A 718 -12.28 -2.99 18.08
N LEU A 719 -12.30 -4.29 17.81
CA LEU A 719 -12.30 -4.84 16.46
C LEU A 719 -13.71 -5.16 15.97
N GLU A 720 -14.75 -4.91 16.77
CA GLU A 720 -16.16 -5.14 16.43
C GLU A 720 -16.37 -6.57 15.92
N ILE A 721 -15.89 -7.53 16.71
CA ILE A 721 -16.02 -8.96 16.45
C ILE A 721 -17.38 -9.39 17.02
N PRO A 722 -18.27 -10.00 16.21
CA PRO A 722 -19.55 -10.48 16.71
C PRO A 722 -19.35 -11.55 17.82
N PRO A 723 -20.23 -11.59 18.84
CA PRO A 723 -20.04 -12.43 20.02
C PRO A 723 -20.05 -13.94 19.70
N ASP A 724 -20.80 -14.35 18.68
CA ASP A 724 -20.97 -15.71 18.20
C ASP A 724 -19.85 -16.20 17.26
N ARG A 725 -18.92 -15.31 16.88
CA ARG A 725 -17.84 -15.63 15.94
C ARG A 725 -16.56 -16.04 16.64
N ARG A 726 -15.94 -17.11 16.14
CA ARG A 726 -14.57 -17.53 16.45
C ARG A 726 -13.57 -16.57 15.83
N VAL A 727 -12.38 -16.48 16.40
CA VAL A 727 -11.34 -15.54 16.01
C VAL A 727 -10.09 -16.29 15.55
N LEU A 728 -9.75 -16.16 14.28
CA LEU A 728 -8.47 -16.61 13.74
C LEU A 728 -7.48 -15.44 13.73
N LEU A 729 -6.45 -15.50 14.57
CA LEU A 729 -5.35 -14.53 14.50
C LEU A 729 -4.46 -14.90 13.32
N TYR A 730 -4.43 -14.08 12.26
CA TYR A 730 -3.51 -14.28 11.14
C TYR A 730 -2.31 -13.33 11.26
N ALA A 731 -1.13 -13.89 11.52
CA ALA A 731 0.11 -13.14 11.74
C ALA A 731 1.24 -13.61 10.81
N PRO A 732 1.25 -13.20 9.54
CA PRO A 732 2.29 -13.62 8.60
C PRO A 732 3.61 -12.85 8.75
N THR A 733 4.72 -13.52 8.44
CA THR A 733 6.06 -12.97 8.39
C THR A 733 6.28 -12.10 7.15
N TYR A 734 7.04 -11.02 7.27
CA TYR A 734 7.45 -10.24 6.09
C TYR A 734 8.57 -10.94 5.29
N ARG A 735 8.62 -10.72 3.97
CA ARG A 735 9.73 -11.17 3.11
C ARG A 735 10.69 -10.02 2.83
N ASP A 736 12.00 -10.24 2.92
CA ASP A 736 12.97 -9.15 2.80
C ASP A 736 12.94 -8.51 1.40
N GLN A 737 12.68 -9.31 0.36
CA GLN A 737 12.54 -8.85 -1.03
C GLN A 737 11.21 -8.14 -1.34
N ALA A 738 10.19 -8.30 -0.48
CA ALA A 738 8.83 -7.83 -0.73
C ALA A 738 8.33 -6.82 0.33
N LYS A 739 9.23 -6.16 1.07
CA LYS A 739 8.84 -5.18 2.09
C LYS A 739 7.88 -4.12 1.55
N PHE A 740 6.87 -3.79 2.34
CA PHE A 740 5.82 -2.81 2.01
C PHE A 740 4.93 -3.17 0.81
N SER A 741 4.99 -4.39 0.29
CA SER A 741 4.18 -4.84 -0.85
C SER A 741 2.80 -5.36 -0.44
N GLY A 742 2.65 -5.82 0.81
CA GLY A 742 1.47 -6.55 1.25
C GLY A 742 1.45 -8.03 0.82
N GLN A 743 2.46 -8.51 0.08
CA GLN A 743 2.55 -9.90 -0.42
C GLN A 743 2.79 -10.94 0.67
N SER A 744 3.05 -10.49 1.89
CA SER A 744 3.16 -11.35 3.06
C SER A 744 1.82 -11.93 3.50
N VAL A 745 0.69 -11.33 3.08
CA VAL A 745 -0.63 -11.95 3.21
C VAL A 745 -0.79 -12.95 2.07
N ARG A 746 -0.47 -14.22 2.35
CA ARG A 746 -0.45 -15.33 1.38
C ARG A 746 -1.80 -15.99 1.21
N ALA A 747 -2.59 -16.06 2.28
CA ALA A 747 -3.91 -16.68 2.24
C ALA A 747 -4.87 -15.89 1.33
N ASP A 748 -5.63 -16.60 0.51
CA ASP A 748 -6.74 -16.04 -0.25
C ASP A 748 -7.90 -15.71 0.68
N LEU A 749 -7.95 -14.45 1.10
CA LEU A 749 -8.95 -13.98 2.05
C LEU A 749 -10.38 -13.95 1.47
N ASP A 750 -10.55 -13.92 0.15
CA ASP A 750 -11.85 -14.01 -0.49
C ASP A 750 -12.37 -15.46 -0.38
N LEU A 751 -11.55 -16.44 -0.74
CA LEU A 751 -11.87 -17.87 -0.55
C LEU A 751 -12.19 -18.20 0.92
N MET A 752 -11.40 -17.70 1.85
CA MET A 752 -11.67 -17.88 3.28
C MET A 752 -12.99 -17.23 3.72
N ALA A 753 -13.33 -16.05 3.18
CA ALA A 753 -14.57 -15.37 3.53
C ALA A 753 -15.80 -16.16 3.05
N GLU A 754 -15.73 -16.72 1.84
CA GLU A 754 -16.80 -17.55 1.27
C GLU A 754 -17.08 -18.79 2.12
N ALA A 755 -16.02 -19.48 2.58
CA ALA A 755 -16.17 -20.71 3.33
C ALA A 755 -16.39 -20.50 4.85
N LEU A 756 -15.82 -19.44 5.45
CA LEU A 756 -15.66 -19.35 6.91
C LEU A 756 -16.37 -18.15 7.55
N ALA A 757 -16.88 -17.16 6.80
CA ALA A 757 -17.48 -15.95 7.41
C ALA A 757 -18.76 -16.22 8.23
N GLY A 758 -19.34 -17.41 8.07
CA GLY A 758 -20.46 -17.92 8.87
C GLY A 758 -20.10 -18.27 10.31
N GLU A 759 -18.82 -18.45 10.64
CA GLU A 759 -18.38 -18.91 11.97
C GLU A 759 -17.13 -18.17 12.47
N TRP A 760 -16.26 -17.74 11.55
CA TRP A 760 -14.98 -17.15 11.86
C TRP A 760 -14.90 -15.67 11.51
N VAL A 761 -14.02 -14.96 12.21
CA VAL A 761 -13.49 -13.65 11.88
C VAL A 761 -11.97 -13.73 11.89
N VAL A 762 -11.34 -13.22 10.83
CA VAL A 762 -9.87 -13.15 10.75
C VAL A 762 -9.39 -11.85 11.35
N VAL A 763 -8.56 -11.91 12.38
CA VAL A 763 -7.84 -10.76 12.92
C VAL A 763 -6.45 -10.72 12.30
N LEU A 764 -6.28 -9.85 11.31
CA LEU A 764 -5.06 -9.77 10.51
C LEU A 764 -4.03 -8.83 11.16
N ARG A 765 -2.89 -9.38 11.59
CA ARG A 765 -1.76 -8.68 12.22
C ARG A 765 -0.48 -8.85 11.38
N PRO A 766 -0.30 -8.08 10.29
CA PRO A 766 0.94 -8.11 9.52
C PRO A 766 2.10 -7.49 10.31
N HIS A 767 3.32 -7.84 9.94
CA HIS A 767 4.52 -7.20 10.49
C HIS A 767 4.51 -5.66 10.27
N PRO A 768 5.08 -4.83 11.16
CA PRO A 768 5.09 -3.37 11.01
C PRO A 768 5.74 -2.82 9.73
N VAL A 769 6.61 -3.61 9.08
CA VAL A 769 7.24 -3.26 7.80
C VAL A 769 6.38 -3.62 6.58
N GLU A 770 5.24 -4.26 6.80
CA GLU A 770 4.28 -4.55 5.75
C GLU A 770 3.19 -3.48 5.63
N ARG A 771 2.63 -3.40 4.43
CA ARG A 771 1.50 -2.51 4.14
C ARG A 771 0.43 -3.28 3.41
N TYR A 772 -0.38 -3.99 4.19
CA TYR A 772 -1.61 -4.57 3.68
C TYR A 772 -2.82 -3.74 4.15
N ARG A 773 -3.74 -3.45 3.23
CA ARG A 773 -5.01 -2.80 3.54
C ARG A 773 -6.11 -3.77 3.15
N VAL A 774 -6.82 -4.28 4.16
CA VAL A 774 -8.00 -5.13 3.94
C VAL A 774 -8.98 -4.40 2.98
N PRO A 775 -9.28 -5.00 1.81
CA PRO A 775 -10.30 -4.52 0.89
C PRO A 775 -11.64 -4.34 1.58
N GLU A 776 -12.43 -3.36 1.16
CA GLU A 776 -13.68 -3.05 1.86
C GLU A 776 -14.66 -4.22 1.90
N ARG A 777 -14.83 -4.92 0.77
CA ARG A 777 -15.67 -6.12 0.66
C ARG A 777 -15.32 -7.21 1.69
N LEU A 778 -14.07 -7.27 2.17
CA LEU A 778 -13.59 -8.26 3.12
C LEU A 778 -13.70 -7.82 4.58
N ARG A 779 -14.06 -6.55 4.87
CA ARG A 779 -14.07 -6.04 6.25
C ARG A 779 -15.16 -6.62 7.12
N HIS A 780 -16.19 -7.23 6.53
CA HIS A 780 -17.20 -8.00 7.26
C HIS A 780 -16.59 -9.26 7.92
N PHE A 781 -15.55 -9.84 7.30
CA PHE A 781 -14.87 -11.06 7.75
C PHE A 781 -13.48 -10.81 8.36
N VAL A 782 -12.71 -9.85 7.83
CA VAL A 782 -11.31 -9.59 8.22
C VAL A 782 -11.18 -8.27 8.96
N ARG A 783 -10.69 -8.30 10.20
CA ARG A 783 -10.39 -7.13 11.03
C ARG A 783 -8.91 -6.81 10.99
N GLN A 784 -8.58 -5.60 10.53
CA GLN A 784 -7.20 -5.12 10.50
C GLN A 784 -6.70 -4.80 11.92
N ALA A 785 -5.72 -5.55 12.40
CA ALA A 785 -5.13 -5.37 13.73
C ALA A 785 -3.66 -4.90 13.71
N GLY A 786 -3.09 -4.51 12.56
CA GLY A 786 -1.70 -4.02 12.44
C GLY A 786 -1.31 -2.84 13.36
N SER A 787 -2.28 -2.03 13.80
CA SER A 787 -2.06 -0.92 14.75
C SER A 787 -2.55 -1.22 16.17
N TYR A 788 -3.05 -2.43 16.43
CA TYR A 788 -3.50 -2.82 17.76
C TYR A 788 -2.32 -2.77 18.76
N PRO A 789 -2.51 -2.27 19.99
CA PRO A 789 -1.38 -1.96 20.88
C PRO A 789 -0.52 -3.15 21.27
N GLU A 790 -1.17 -4.22 21.72
CA GLU A 790 -0.52 -5.38 22.35
C GLU A 790 -0.95 -6.65 21.64
N ILE A 791 0.02 -7.48 21.26
CA ILE A 791 -0.28 -8.72 20.53
C ILE A 791 -0.84 -9.78 21.48
N ASN A 792 -0.41 -9.80 22.74
CA ASN A 792 -0.89 -10.74 23.75
C ASN A 792 -2.42 -10.65 23.96
N ASP A 793 -3.00 -9.45 23.92
CA ASP A 793 -4.46 -9.26 23.92
C ASP A 793 -5.12 -10.02 22.74
N LEU A 794 -4.54 -9.92 21.53
CA LEU A 794 -5.06 -10.59 20.34
C LEU A 794 -4.93 -12.10 20.45
N MET A 795 -3.84 -12.61 21.04
CA MET A 795 -3.64 -14.03 21.29
C MET A 795 -4.72 -14.57 22.22
N LEU A 796 -4.94 -13.89 23.35
CA LEU A 796 -5.96 -14.25 24.34
C LEU A 796 -7.39 -14.20 23.77
N ALA A 797 -7.65 -13.32 22.81
CA ALA A 797 -8.94 -13.20 22.14
C ALA A 797 -9.14 -14.18 20.96
N SER A 798 -8.09 -14.90 20.55
CA SER A 798 -8.12 -15.78 19.37
C SER A 798 -8.31 -17.25 19.71
N ASP A 799 -9.12 -17.95 18.93
CA ASP A 799 -9.37 -19.38 19.08
C ASP A 799 -8.33 -20.23 18.36
N ALA A 800 -7.65 -19.67 17.36
CA ALA A 800 -6.50 -20.28 16.68
C ALA A 800 -5.54 -19.23 16.11
N LEU A 801 -4.30 -19.63 15.86
CA LEU A 801 -3.28 -18.83 15.17
C LEU A 801 -3.00 -19.40 13.78
N LEU A 802 -3.07 -18.56 12.76
CA LEU A 802 -2.48 -18.78 11.45
C LEU A 802 -1.18 -17.98 11.34
N THR A 803 -0.06 -18.66 11.06
CA THR A 803 1.23 -18.00 10.86
C THR A 803 2.08 -18.77 9.85
N ASP A 804 3.36 -18.43 9.76
CA ASP A 804 4.37 -19.07 8.94
C ASP A 804 5.66 -19.20 9.78
N TYR A 805 6.76 -18.54 9.39
CA TYR A 805 8.07 -18.61 10.03
C TYR A 805 8.26 -17.57 11.15
N SER A 806 7.19 -17.23 11.87
CA SER A 806 7.19 -16.16 12.88
C SER A 806 7.44 -16.72 14.28
N SER A 807 8.29 -16.06 15.07
CA SER A 807 8.51 -16.42 16.48
C SER A 807 7.26 -16.25 17.36
N VAL A 808 6.19 -15.66 16.83
CA VAL A 808 4.89 -15.54 17.51
C VAL A 808 4.31 -16.90 17.90
N MET A 809 4.63 -17.97 17.14
CA MET A 809 4.21 -19.34 17.44
C MET A 809 4.69 -19.79 18.84
N CYS A 810 5.88 -19.35 19.24
CA CYS A 810 6.47 -19.72 20.52
C CYS A 810 5.75 -19.08 21.71
N ASP A 811 5.29 -17.83 21.55
CA ASP A 811 4.50 -17.16 22.59
C ASP A 811 3.07 -17.71 22.62
N TYR A 812 2.49 -17.94 21.44
CA TYR A 812 1.12 -18.44 21.30
C TYR A 812 0.96 -19.85 21.88
N ALA A 813 2.01 -20.67 21.79
CA ALA A 813 2.03 -22.02 22.34
C ALA A 813 1.65 -22.07 23.83
N VAL A 814 1.96 -21.02 24.60
CA VAL A 814 1.61 -20.87 26.02
C VAL A 814 0.09 -20.98 26.23
N THR A 815 -0.72 -20.46 25.30
CA THR A 815 -2.19 -20.49 25.38
C THR A 815 -2.79 -21.90 25.29
N GLY A 816 -2.02 -22.87 24.76
CA GLY A 816 -2.52 -24.22 24.48
C GLY A 816 -3.53 -24.32 23.34
N ARG A 817 -3.68 -23.27 22.51
CA ARG A 817 -4.65 -23.22 21.42
C ARG A 817 -4.07 -23.65 20.07
N PRO A 818 -4.90 -24.15 19.14
CA PRO A 818 -4.46 -24.62 17.84
C PRO A 818 -3.65 -23.61 17.02
N MET A 819 -2.67 -24.12 16.27
CA MET A 819 -1.84 -23.34 15.35
C MET A 819 -1.82 -23.98 13.98
N LEU A 820 -1.89 -23.17 12.92
CA LEU A 820 -1.79 -23.59 11.52
C LEU A 820 -0.68 -22.78 10.84
N PHE A 821 0.06 -23.43 9.94
CA PHE A 821 1.24 -22.85 9.29
C PHE A 821 1.05 -22.83 7.78
N LEU A 822 0.85 -21.65 7.18
CA LEU A 822 0.81 -21.50 5.71
C LEU A 822 2.22 -21.21 5.20
N ILE A 823 2.85 -22.23 4.64
CA ILE A 823 4.28 -22.27 4.28
C ILE A 823 4.50 -22.58 2.79
N ASP A 824 3.68 -21.96 1.94
CA ASP A 824 3.65 -22.16 0.48
C ASP A 824 4.99 -21.81 -0.22
N ASP A 825 5.86 -21.06 0.45
CA ASP A 825 7.17 -20.66 -0.02
C ASP A 825 8.33 -21.23 0.83
N TRP A 826 8.13 -22.34 1.57
CA TRP A 826 9.14 -22.85 2.52
C TRP A 826 10.50 -23.13 1.90
N ASP A 827 10.51 -23.81 0.75
CA ASP A 827 11.75 -24.14 0.05
C ASP A 827 12.50 -22.89 -0.39
N GLU A 828 11.80 -21.86 -0.86
CA GLU A 828 12.42 -20.59 -1.21
C GLU A 828 12.93 -19.88 0.05
N TYR A 829 12.11 -19.81 1.10
CA TYR A 829 12.41 -19.08 2.33
C TYR A 829 13.62 -19.66 3.06
N ARG A 830 13.75 -20.99 3.17
CA ARG A 830 14.87 -21.60 3.89
C ARG A 830 16.23 -21.40 3.20
N HIS A 831 16.24 -21.23 1.88
CA HIS A 831 17.47 -21.11 1.07
C HIS A 831 17.85 -19.67 0.72
N LEU A 832 16.88 -18.78 0.50
CA LEU A 832 17.12 -17.43 -0.04
C LEU A 832 17.00 -16.31 1.01
N GLU A 833 16.32 -16.55 2.13
CA GLU A 833 16.08 -15.54 3.17
C GLU A 833 17.05 -15.71 4.35
N ARG A 834 16.71 -15.12 5.51
CA ARG A 834 17.57 -15.05 6.72
C ARG A 834 18.13 -16.38 7.21
N GLY A 835 17.67 -17.53 6.73
CA GLY A 835 18.00 -18.83 7.28
C GLY A 835 17.30 -19.06 8.62
N VAL A 836 17.08 -20.33 8.94
CA VAL A 836 16.33 -20.81 10.10
C VAL A 836 17.21 -21.77 10.91
N TYR A 837 16.94 -21.88 12.21
CA TYR A 837 17.65 -22.83 13.08
C TYR A 837 17.01 -24.22 13.09
N HIS A 838 15.75 -24.32 12.69
CA HIS A 838 14.97 -25.56 12.70
C HIS A 838 14.27 -25.75 11.36
N ASP A 839 14.07 -27.02 11.00
CA ASP A 839 13.17 -27.40 9.92
C ASP A 839 11.73 -27.29 10.41
N LEU A 840 10.99 -26.26 10.00
CA LEU A 840 9.67 -25.94 10.56
C LEU A 840 8.68 -27.12 10.42
N PRO A 841 8.54 -27.80 9.26
CA PRO A 841 7.67 -28.97 9.13
C PRO A 841 7.96 -30.10 10.14
N ALA A 842 9.21 -30.25 10.58
CA ALA A 842 9.59 -31.27 11.54
C ALA A 842 9.17 -30.92 12.97
N ILE A 843 9.19 -29.63 13.33
CA ILE A 843 8.91 -29.16 14.69
C ILE A 843 7.52 -28.55 14.88
N ALA A 844 6.77 -28.29 13.81
CA ALA A 844 5.54 -27.52 13.89
C ALA A 844 4.50 -28.17 14.83
N PRO A 845 3.92 -27.43 15.78
CA PRO A 845 2.89 -27.89 16.71
C PRO A 845 1.50 -28.00 16.07
N GLY A 846 1.43 -28.05 14.74
CA GLY A 846 0.20 -28.02 13.96
C GLY A 846 0.49 -28.24 12.47
N PRO A 847 -0.55 -28.29 11.62
CA PRO A 847 -0.40 -28.62 10.22
C PRO A 847 0.38 -27.55 9.45
N CYS A 848 1.29 -28.02 8.59
CA CYS A 848 1.98 -27.21 7.59
C CYS A 848 1.26 -27.33 6.24
N LEU A 849 0.71 -26.23 5.78
CA LEU A 849 -0.19 -26.12 4.64
C LEU A 849 0.49 -25.31 3.53
N THR A 850 0.17 -25.61 2.29
CA THR A 850 0.74 -24.93 1.10
C THR A 850 -0.32 -24.20 0.30
N THR A 851 -1.60 -24.43 0.57
CA THR A 851 -2.70 -23.75 -0.12
C THR A 851 -3.74 -23.19 0.86
N THR A 852 -4.50 -22.19 0.39
CA THR A 852 -5.63 -21.66 1.17
C THR A 852 -6.78 -22.67 1.26
N GLN A 853 -6.91 -23.57 0.28
CA GLN A 853 -7.94 -24.61 0.31
C GLN A 853 -7.70 -25.60 1.46
N GLU A 854 -6.46 -26.06 1.63
CA GLU A 854 -6.07 -26.89 2.76
C GLU A 854 -6.31 -26.18 4.10
N LEU A 855 -6.02 -24.88 4.17
CA LEU A 855 -6.31 -24.05 5.34
C LEU A 855 -7.80 -23.99 5.68
N VAL A 856 -8.66 -23.84 4.68
CA VAL A 856 -10.12 -23.85 4.89
C VAL A 856 -10.56 -25.20 5.44
N TYR A 857 -10.13 -26.32 4.85
CA TYR A 857 -10.47 -27.66 5.35
C TYR A 857 -9.97 -27.88 6.78
N ALA A 858 -8.74 -27.46 7.09
CA ALA A 858 -8.16 -27.56 8.42
C ALA A 858 -8.93 -26.73 9.48
N LEU A 859 -9.55 -25.61 9.09
CA LEU A 859 -10.34 -24.78 9.99
C LEU A 859 -11.77 -25.30 10.20
N LEU A 860 -12.35 -25.96 9.19
CA LEU A 860 -13.66 -26.61 9.30
C LEU A 860 -13.62 -27.81 10.26
N ASP A 861 -12.49 -28.51 10.32
CA ASP A 861 -12.28 -29.69 11.20
C ASP A 861 -11.18 -29.46 12.25
N LEU A 862 -11.15 -28.25 12.82
CA LEU A 862 -10.02 -27.82 13.65
C LEU A 862 -9.84 -28.68 14.91
N GLU A 863 -10.92 -29.19 15.51
CA GLU A 863 -10.87 -29.94 16.77
C GLU A 863 -10.21 -31.31 16.57
N GLU A 864 -10.64 -32.07 15.57
CA GLU A 864 -10.06 -33.38 15.23
C GLU A 864 -8.60 -33.22 14.78
N LEU A 865 -8.34 -32.23 13.92
CA LEU A 865 -6.99 -31.94 13.45
C LEU A 865 -6.07 -31.56 14.61
N SER A 866 -6.51 -30.72 15.54
CA SER A 866 -5.70 -30.32 16.69
C SER A 866 -5.37 -31.49 17.60
N SER A 867 -6.32 -32.41 17.80
CA SER A 867 -6.10 -33.66 18.55
C SER A 867 -4.99 -34.52 17.92
N SER A 868 -4.92 -34.60 16.59
CA SER A 868 -3.87 -35.36 15.90
C SER A 868 -2.45 -34.78 16.05
N PHE A 869 -2.32 -33.52 16.49
CA PHE A 869 -1.04 -32.84 16.73
C PHE A 869 -0.68 -32.69 18.22
N ALA A 870 -1.46 -33.28 19.14
CA ALA A 870 -1.27 -33.08 20.59
C ALA A 870 0.15 -33.41 21.09
N ASP A 871 0.74 -34.51 20.62
CA ASP A 871 2.11 -34.91 20.99
C ASP A 871 3.16 -33.92 20.48
N LYS A 872 3.03 -33.47 19.21
CA LYS A 872 3.91 -32.45 18.63
C LYS A 872 3.77 -31.11 19.36
N TYR A 873 2.55 -30.74 19.72
CA TYR A 873 2.28 -29.53 20.50
C TYR A 873 2.94 -29.61 21.88
N THR A 874 2.86 -30.76 22.55
CA THR A 874 3.48 -31.00 23.85
C THR A 874 5.01 -30.88 23.77
N ALA A 875 5.64 -31.58 22.81
CA ALA A 875 7.08 -31.47 22.57
C ALA A 875 7.52 -30.03 22.24
N PHE A 876 6.70 -29.28 21.49
CA PHE A 876 6.94 -27.88 21.21
C PHE A 876 6.90 -27.03 22.49
N ARG A 877 5.89 -27.21 23.36
CA ARG A 877 5.82 -26.49 24.64
C ARG A 877 6.99 -26.82 25.56
N GLU A 878 7.45 -28.08 25.58
CA GLU A 878 8.62 -28.47 26.37
C GLU A 878 9.88 -27.73 25.90
N MET A 879 10.08 -27.60 24.59
CA MET A 879 11.25 -26.94 24.04
C MET A 879 11.23 -25.41 24.21
N TRP A 880 10.08 -24.76 23.94
CA TRP A 880 10.00 -23.30 23.85
C TRP A 880 9.27 -22.61 25.02
N CYS A 881 8.51 -23.35 25.84
CA CYS A 881 7.63 -22.77 26.87
C CYS A 881 7.86 -23.32 28.28
N ALA A 882 8.80 -24.24 28.51
CA ALA A 882 9.01 -24.88 29.82
C ALA A 882 9.30 -23.89 30.98
N ASP A 883 9.86 -22.72 30.67
CA ASP A 883 10.15 -21.66 31.64
C ASP A 883 8.99 -20.65 31.79
N GLU A 884 7.93 -20.72 30.98
CA GLU A 884 6.79 -19.79 31.00
C GLU A 884 5.77 -20.19 32.09
N ARG A 885 6.08 -19.81 33.34
CA ARG A 885 5.30 -20.18 34.54
C ARG A 885 4.37 -19.10 35.09
N GLY A 886 4.25 -17.97 34.39
CA GLY A 886 3.38 -16.86 34.81
C GLY A 886 4.00 -15.90 35.84
N HIS A 887 5.30 -16.00 36.11
CA HIS A 887 5.97 -15.15 37.10
C HIS A 887 7.32 -14.61 36.59
N ALA A 888 7.53 -14.56 35.26
CA ALA A 888 8.76 -14.11 34.65
C ALA A 888 9.05 -12.63 34.97
N GLY A 889 8.03 -11.76 34.91
CA GLY A 889 8.15 -10.35 35.24
C GLY A 889 8.59 -10.13 36.68
N ALA A 890 8.01 -10.89 37.61
CA ALA A 890 8.38 -10.87 39.02
C ALA A 890 9.85 -11.26 39.23
N MET A 891 10.26 -12.42 38.69
CA MET A 891 11.62 -12.95 38.83
C MET A 891 12.67 -12.03 38.20
N VAL A 892 12.38 -11.45 37.03
CA VAL A 892 13.26 -10.47 36.38
C VAL A 892 13.40 -9.21 37.24
N VAL A 893 12.30 -8.73 37.85
CA VAL A 893 12.37 -7.57 38.75
C VAL A 893 13.20 -7.87 39.99
N ASP A 894 13.04 -9.05 40.59
CA ASP A 894 13.82 -9.47 41.76
C ASP A 894 15.32 -9.59 41.45
N ALA A 895 15.67 -10.26 40.35
CA ALA A 895 17.07 -10.46 39.96
C ALA A 895 17.76 -9.17 39.50
N PHE A 896 17.04 -8.29 38.79
CA PHE A 896 17.64 -7.09 38.21
C PHE A 896 17.50 -5.86 39.11
N PHE A 897 16.42 -5.65 39.83
CA PHE A 897 16.22 -4.45 40.66
C PHE A 897 16.35 -4.69 42.17
N GLY A 898 16.44 -5.96 42.62
CA GLY A 898 16.56 -6.32 44.03
C GLY A 898 17.93 -6.02 44.66
N PRO A 899 18.02 -6.05 46.01
CA PRO A 899 19.24 -5.76 46.77
C PRO A 899 20.36 -6.80 46.59
N ALA A 900 20.03 -8.02 46.16
CA ALA A 900 20.98 -9.08 45.77
C ALA A 900 21.33 -9.04 44.27
N ALA A 901 21.21 -7.87 43.63
CA ALA A 901 21.50 -7.69 42.22
C ALA A 901 22.92 -8.17 41.87
N LEU A 902 22.99 -8.99 40.81
CA LEU A 902 24.19 -9.64 40.28
C LEU A 902 25.45 -8.75 40.36
N PRO A 903 26.61 -9.31 40.79
CA PRO A 903 27.86 -8.56 40.87
C PRO A 903 28.16 -7.90 39.53
N SER A 904 28.50 -6.61 39.57
CA SER A 904 28.88 -5.85 38.39
C SER A 904 30.02 -6.54 37.64
N ALA A 905 29.85 -6.80 36.35
CA ALA A 905 30.96 -7.23 35.49
C ALA A 905 32.14 -6.23 35.61
N PRO A 906 33.40 -6.71 35.53
CA PRO A 906 34.57 -5.87 35.70
C PRO A 906 34.57 -4.69 34.70
N PRO A 907 35.07 -3.51 35.11
CA PRO A 907 35.09 -2.34 34.24
C PRO A 907 35.89 -2.64 32.97
N TYR A 908 35.22 -2.50 31.82
CA TYR A 908 35.85 -2.55 30.51
C TYR A 908 37.03 -1.58 30.45
N GLY A 909 38.23 -2.09 30.16
CA GLY A 909 39.39 -1.26 29.86
C GLY A 909 39.10 -0.33 28.66
N PRO A 910 39.78 0.83 28.56
CA PRO A 910 39.51 1.80 27.51
C PRO A 910 39.73 1.16 26.12
N THR A 911 38.67 1.16 25.31
CA THR A 911 38.74 0.79 23.90
C THR A 911 39.73 1.72 23.20
N PRO A 912 40.70 1.22 22.41
CA PRO A 912 41.62 2.08 21.67
C PRO A 912 40.82 2.94 20.67
N PRO A 913 41.26 4.19 20.41
CA PRO A 913 40.55 5.07 19.48
C PRO A 913 40.54 4.43 18.10
N VAL A 914 39.35 4.30 17.52
CA VAL A 914 39.16 3.98 16.10
C VAL A 914 39.94 5.04 15.29
N ARG A 915 41.09 4.63 14.73
CA ARG A 915 41.84 5.48 13.80
C ARG A 915 40.93 5.83 12.64
N ARG A 916 40.75 7.12 12.38
CA ARG A 916 40.17 7.60 11.12
C ARG A 916 40.98 6.98 9.97
N PRO A 917 40.35 6.44 8.91
CA PRO A 917 41.10 6.10 7.71
C PRO A 917 41.84 7.35 7.25
N ALA A 918 43.15 7.21 7.06
CA ALA A 918 44.00 8.27 6.54
C ALA A 918 43.44 8.72 5.20
N ARG A 919 43.37 10.03 4.98
CA ARG A 919 43.16 10.59 3.65
C ARG A 919 44.29 10.05 2.75
N PRO A 920 44.01 9.50 1.56
CA PRO A 920 45.08 9.18 0.63
C PRO A 920 45.82 10.48 0.30
N ALA A 921 47.12 10.48 0.55
CA ALA A 921 48.00 11.56 0.15
C ALA A 921 47.98 11.65 -1.37
N VAL A 922 47.61 12.82 -1.89
CA VAL A 922 47.86 13.21 -3.27
C VAL A 922 49.37 13.40 -3.38
N PHE A 923 50.08 12.40 -3.88
CA PHE A 923 51.40 12.58 -4.47
C PHE A 923 51.22 12.61 -5.98
N GLY A 924 51.20 13.83 -6.54
CA GLY A 924 51.43 14.05 -7.95
C GLY A 924 52.93 14.23 -8.18
N TRP A 925 53.48 13.49 -9.13
CA TRP A 925 54.70 13.85 -9.86
C TRP A 925 54.46 13.57 -11.35
N LEU A 926 54.03 14.62 -12.05
CA LEU A 926 54.49 15.09 -13.37
C LEU A 926 54.55 14.08 -14.54
N ARG A 927 53.55 14.13 -15.44
CA ARG A 927 53.61 14.87 -16.72
C ARG A 927 52.21 15.10 -17.28
#